data_AF-A0A014M2C7-F1
#
_entry.id   AF-A0A014M2C7-F1
#
_cell.length_a   1.000
_cell.length_b   1.000
_cell.length_c   1.000
_cell.angle_alpha   90.00
_cell.angle_beta   90.00
_cell.angle_gamma   90.00
#
_symmetry.space_group_name_H-M   'P 1'
#
loop_
_entity.id
_entity.type
_entity.pdbx_description
1 polymer ?
#
loop_
_entity_poly.entity_id
_entity_poly.type
_entity_poly.pdbx_seq_one_letter_code
_entity_poly.pdbx_strand_id
1 'polypeptide(L)'
;MEIALQTKKLEKYFINKFATVKAVDGINLLLKKGQILGIIGESGSGKTTIGRCLVRLYENFGGQVQLLGQIISGKKLSRKQNLFLRKNMQMIFQDPFSSLNKQKNIYSILKETLVINGIIKAKMKDIFLDWNDLIFHFKRTLEKKYLEIELLMLQGQNHELEQFFAYWQDQIKLIENELEKFSPESGNQNLNNEFFGQYLLYFERKQKLLASIYNLAYENVAKLHDYFYEIQKIYRKKEQAKVEAEYRQALKDVEDLRSLIKSQKSFFKKTLNESGINLKKEAAQELFKFTNQNNLVSSYIAEFFYEYKIANNNALTSRDLEKYSFYKKQAIINRQISKFLAHHSRKIWEKNLFSFLEISQIEQIIEILNNFKKTMSETYKNVIFDKTNAKNYMSTKDFRAKISEHLLKLELNSFLESAKKNKEIFAQKVNFRTKYLQFKNIYTVNKQRTNSNTENIEKLAKLEEILAKKQVEYDTIKNEFIQNYNNWLSEQIKEINFQKQTQTDFFSKISFLEKKVLAIHQKFIAKIKSTGQFSNQIRNIDNRFNEKIAIIKTLNVEKINIRNVYKNIQLFYGIKKAPSFFLLKRSIKKFILSELIYEALENVGLLRSFAYRYPHEFSGGQRQRIAIARALIVEPKVIIADEPIASLDISIQAQIINLLKKLVKEKNLSLIFIAHDLSVVEYLADEVLIMHAGKIVEKGKTDEIFQNPTHPYTINLLNSIPKISNAHIPFSPILFNNVYLEEQKFPNVIEELKLTQNHFVYGTKKQLDSWTLKKS
;
A
#
# COMPACT_ATOMS: atom_id res chain seq x y z
N MET A 1 -13.87 16.31 6.82
CA MET A 1 -13.17 15.18 6.16
C MET A 1 -11.95 14.80 6.99
N GLU A 2 -11.65 13.51 7.11
CA GLU A 2 -10.51 12.97 7.88
C GLU A 2 -9.18 13.28 7.17
N ILE A 3 -8.13 13.64 7.92
CA ILE A 3 -6.80 13.96 7.37
C ILE A 3 -6.02 12.67 7.12
N ALA A 4 -5.56 12.46 5.89
CA ALA A 4 -4.76 11.32 5.50
C ALA A 4 -3.27 11.54 5.79
N LEU A 5 -2.74 12.71 5.39
CA LEU A 5 -1.35 13.11 5.61
C LEU A 5 -1.27 14.60 5.91
N GLN A 6 -0.45 14.97 6.89
CA GLN A 6 -0.16 16.36 7.19
C GLN A 6 1.34 16.55 7.44
N THR A 7 1.86 17.70 7.02
CA THR A 7 3.17 18.18 7.42
C THR A 7 3.06 19.53 8.12
N LYS A 8 3.90 19.73 9.14
CA LYS A 8 4.08 21.02 9.81
C LYS A 8 5.57 21.38 9.72
N LYS A 9 5.89 22.48 9.03
CA LYS A 9 7.25 22.99 8.81
C LYS A 9 8.22 21.93 8.27
N LEU A 10 7.83 21.17 7.25
CA LEU A 10 8.74 20.20 6.62
C LEU A 10 9.96 20.94 6.04
N GLU A 11 11.16 20.49 6.40
CA GLU A 11 12.41 21.11 6.00
C GLU A 11 13.44 20.07 5.55
N LYS A 12 14.01 20.23 4.35
CA LYS A 12 15.10 19.40 3.86
C LYS A 12 16.17 20.26 3.20
N TYR A 13 17.31 20.34 3.88
CA TYR A 13 18.49 21.03 3.39
C TYR A 13 19.57 20.03 3.01
N PHE A 14 20.23 20.28 1.88
CA PHE A 14 21.42 19.57 1.45
C PHE A 14 22.63 20.45 1.73
N ILE A 15 23.53 19.96 2.57
CA ILE A 15 24.69 20.71 3.04
C ILE A 15 25.92 20.15 2.35
N ASN A 16 26.56 20.97 1.52
CA ASN A 16 27.89 20.70 0.98
C ASN A 16 28.91 21.58 1.72
N LYS A 17 30.22 21.30 1.56
CA LYS A 17 31.30 22.08 2.22
C LYS A 17 31.22 23.59 1.97
N PHE A 18 30.62 24.02 0.85
CA PHE A 18 30.63 25.41 0.39
C PHE A 18 29.24 26.08 0.32
N ALA A 19 28.15 25.31 0.38
CA ALA A 19 26.79 25.83 0.20
C ALA A 19 25.74 24.96 0.90
N THR A 20 24.66 25.60 1.36
CA THR A 20 23.46 24.91 1.85
C THR A 20 22.32 25.13 0.85
N VAL A 21 21.91 24.07 0.17
CA VAL A 21 20.77 24.11 -0.75
C VAL A 21 19.50 23.79 0.05
N LYS A 22 18.59 24.76 0.12
CA LYS A 22 17.30 24.60 0.79
C LYS A 22 16.26 23.99 -0.14
N ALA A 23 16.32 22.68 -0.35
CA ALA A 23 15.41 22.00 -1.27
C ALA A 23 13.95 21.99 -0.81
N VAL A 24 13.70 21.99 0.50
CA VAL A 24 12.37 22.12 1.12
C VAL A 24 12.53 23.00 2.36
N ASP A 25 11.80 24.11 2.45
CA ASP A 25 11.94 25.11 3.52
C ASP A 25 10.57 25.45 4.14
N GLY A 26 10.26 24.85 5.29
CA GLY A 26 9.12 25.22 6.12
C GLY A 26 7.76 24.91 5.49
N ILE A 27 7.63 23.79 4.78
CA ILE A 27 6.42 23.46 4.02
C ILE A 27 5.33 22.89 4.94
N ASN A 28 4.13 23.46 4.84
CA ASN A 28 2.91 22.93 5.43
C ASN A 28 2.05 22.33 4.33
N LEU A 29 1.79 21.03 4.42
CA LEU A 29 1.00 20.26 3.46
C LEU A 29 -0.14 19.56 4.20
N LEU A 30 -1.33 19.57 3.63
CA LEU A 30 -2.49 18.85 4.15
C LEU A 30 -3.14 18.07 3.00
N LEU A 31 -3.31 16.76 3.21
CA LEU A 31 -3.97 15.85 2.28
C LEU A 31 -5.13 15.18 3.01
N LYS A 32 -6.35 15.37 2.52
CA LYS A 32 -7.56 14.73 3.04
C LYS A 32 -7.68 13.32 2.47
N LYS A 33 -8.43 12.47 3.16
CA LYS A 33 -8.70 11.10 2.70
C LYS A 33 -9.51 11.11 1.40
N GLY A 34 -9.07 10.34 0.39
CA GLY A 34 -9.73 10.26 -0.92
C GLY A 34 -9.41 11.44 -1.86
N GLN A 35 -8.58 12.40 -1.41
CA GLN A 35 -8.23 13.60 -2.17
C GLN A 35 -7.00 13.34 -3.04
N ILE A 36 -6.95 14.01 -4.20
CA ILE A 36 -5.78 14.15 -5.05
C ILE A 36 -5.20 15.55 -4.89
N LEU A 37 -3.94 15.63 -4.46
CA LEU A 37 -3.19 16.86 -4.29
C LEU A 37 -2.07 16.93 -5.34
N GLY A 38 -2.13 17.91 -6.23
CA GLY A 38 -1.10 18.20 -7.22
C GLY A 38 0.05 19.02 -6.63
N ILE A 39 1.29 18.68 -6.95
CA ILE A 39 2.47 19.50 -6.67
C ILE A 39 3.15 19.84 -7.99
N ILE A 40 3.19 21.13 -8.33
CA ILE A 40 3.72 21.66 -9.59
C ILE A 40 4.87 22.63 -9.32
N GLY A 41 5.80 22.73 -10.25
CA GLY A 41 6.86 23.73 -10.28
C GLY A 41 7.95 23.33 -11.26
N GLU A 42 8.92 24.19 -11.49
CA GLU A 42 10.07 23.90 -12.35
C GLU A 42 10.94 22.73 -11.85
N SER A 43 11.79 22.22 -12.75
CA SER A 43 12.83 21.27 -12.37
C SER A 43 13.74 21.90 -11.30
N GLY A 44 14.05 21.15 -10.26
CA GLY A 44 14.85 21.64 -9.13
C GLY A 44 14.10 22.46 -8.08
N SER A 45 12.78 22.72 -8.23
CA SER A 45 12.01 23.49 -7.24
C SER A 45 11.86 22.80 -5.88
N GLY A 46 12.06 21.48 -5.81
CA GLY A 46 12.05 20.67 -4.58
C GLY A 46 10.97 19.57 -4.49
N LYS A 47 10.13 19.42 -5.51
CA LYS A 47 8.97 18.49 -5.53
C LYS A 47 9.31 17.04 -5.18
N THR A 48 10.25 16.43 -5.92
CA THR A 48 10.75 15.07 -5.65
C THR A 48 11.37 14.94 -4.26
N THR A 49 11.97 16.02 -3.74
CA THR A 49 12.55 16.02 -2.39
C THR A 49 11.46 15.92 -1.33
N ILE A 50 10.32 16.61 -1.50
CA ILE A 50 9.14 16.44 -0.63
C ILE A 50 8.69 14.99 -0.62
N GLY A 51 8.45 14.41 -1.81
CA GLY A 51 8.00 13.02 -1.94
C GLY A 51 8.92 12.04 -1.22
N ARG A 52 10.24 12.15 -1.45
CA ARG A 52 11.26 11.32 -0.81
C ARG A 52 11.36 11.52 0.71
N CYS A 53 11.14 12.74 1.22
CA CYS A 53 11.07 12.99 2.66
C CYS A 53 9.85 12.31 3.30
N LEU A 54 8.68 12.40 2.67
CA LEU A 54 7.44 11.80 3.17
C LEU A 54 7.56 10.28 3.33
N VAL A 55 8.06 9.57 2.31
CA VAL A 55 8.33 8.12 2.42
C VAL A 55 9.63 7.76 3.16
N ARG A 56 10.34 8.77 3.69
CA ARG A 56 11.61 8.63 4.42
C ARG A 56 12.74 7.95 3.66
N LEU A 57 12.82 8.15 2.34
CA LEU A 57 14.04 7.88 1.58
C LEU A 57 15.16 8.85 1.96
N TYR A 58 14.79 10.07 2.35
CA TYR A 58 15.67 10.95 3.13
C TYR A 58 15.27 10.88 4.60
N GLU A 59 16.11 10.32 5.46
CA GLU A 59 15.80 10.18 6.89
C GLU A 59 16.07 11.46 7.71
N ASN A 60 16.94 12.34 7.20
CA ASN A 60 17.33 13.58 7.86
C ASN A 60 16.57 14.76 7.24
N PHE A 61 15.38 15.07 7.78
CA PHE A 61 14.59 16.26 7.52
C PHE A 61 14.05 16.86 8.84
N GLY A 62 13.79 18.16 8.86
CA GLY A 62 13.16 18.90 9.95
C GLY A 62 11.64 18.97 9.80
N GLY A 63 10.96 19.38 10.88
CA GLY A 63 9.50 19.45 10.94
C GLY A 63 8.80 18.16 11.35
N GLN A 64 7.47 18.21 11.32
CA GLN A 64 6.60 17.12 11.70
C GLN A 64 5.87 16.56 10.49
N VAL A 65 5.78 15.23 10.40
CA VAL A 65 4.97 14.52 9.40
C VAL A 65 4.05 13.57 10.15
N GLN A 66 2.75 13.67 9.88
CA GLN A 66 1.70 12.86 10.47
C GLN A 66 0.94 12.11 9.38
N LEU A 67 0.85 10.79 9.51
CA LEU A 67 0.13 9.90 8.59
C LEU A 67 -0.99 9.21 9.38
N LEU A 68 -2.25 9.42 8.96
CA LEU A 68 -3.45 8.88 9.61
C LEU A 68 -3.44 9.09 11.13
N GLY A 69 -3.13 10.31 11.56
CA GLY A 69 -3.05 10.66 12.98
C GLY A 69 -1.74 10.26 13.69
N GLN A 70 -0.87 9.43 13.08
CA GLN A 70 0.38 8.98 13.71
C GLN A 70 1.59 9.78 13.24
N ILE A 71 2.43 10.23 14.18
CA ILE A 71 3.69 10.91 13.86
C ILE A 71 4.68 9.91 13.26
N ILE A 72 5.16 10.23 12.05
CA ILE A 72 6.15 9.45 11.29
C ILE A 72 7.43 10.25 11.00
N SER A 73 7.60 11.43 11.57
CA SER A 73 8.86 12.21 11.58
C SER A 73 9.81 11.77 12.71
N GLY A 74 11.04 12.32 12.74
CA GLY A 74 12.05 12.03 13.76
C GLY A 74 13.19 11.14 13.27
N LYS A 75 14.32 11.12 13.99
CA LYS A 75 15.59 10.50 13.53
C LYS A 75 15.54 8.98 13.37
N LYS A 76 14.77 8.28 14.20
CA LYS A 76 14.56 6.83 14.12
C LYS A 76 13.10 6.50 14.36
N LEU A 77 12.52 5.67 13.50
CA LEU A 77 11.21 5.07 13.74
C LEU A 77 11.37 3.72 14.42
N SER A 78 10.45 3.40 15.33
CA SER A 78 10.33 2.04 15.85
C SER A 78 9.98 1.06 14.72
N ARG A 79 10.25 -0.23 14.91
CA ARG A 79 9.88 -1.27 13.94
C ARG A 79 8.37 -1.26 13.62
N LYS A 80 7.53 -0.98 14.63
CA LYS A 80 6.07 -0.87 14.47
C LYS A 80 5.67 0.33 13.62
N GLN A 81 6.26 1.50 13.85
CA GLN A 81 6.03 2.71 13.04
C GLN A 81 6.55 2.53 11.61
N ASN A 82 7.71 1.90 11.42
CA ASN A 82 8.22 1.59 10.09
C ASN A 82 7.29 0.67 9.31
N LEU A 83 6.77 -0.38 9.96
CA LEU A 83 5.78 -1.27 9.34
C LEU A 83 4.48 -0.51 9.02
N PHE A 84 4.02 0.33 9.94
CA PHE A 84 2.84 1.19 9.74
C PHE A 84 3.02 2.14 8.56
N LEU A 85 4.16 2.84 8.48
CA LEU A 85 4.53 3.74 7.38
C LEU A 85 4.51 2.98 6.05
N ARG A 86 5.28 1.90 5.95
CA ARG A 86 5.43 1.12 4.72
C ARG A 86 4.11 0.46 4.30
N LYS A 87 3.24 0.11 5.24
CA LYS A 87 1.92 -0.43 4.90
C LYS A 87 0.98 0.64 4.36
N ASN A 88 0.98 1.84 4.94
CA ASN A 88 -0.04 2.85 4.66
C ASN A 88 0.40 3.92 3.65
N MET A 89 1.69 4.03 3.34
CA MET A 89 2.19 4.99 2.35
C MET A 89 3.17 4.34 1.39
N GLN A 90 2.95 4.54 0.10
CA GLN A 90 3.77 3.97 -0.99
C GLN A 90 4.13 5.04 -2.02
N MET A 91 5.25 4.84 -2.73
CA MET A 91 5.73 5.75 -3.75
C MET A 91 5.79 5.06 -5.12
N ILE A 92 5.31 5.76 -6.14
CA ILE A 92 5.52 5.44 -7.56
C ILE A 92 6.62 6.38 -8.05
N PHE A 93 7.73 5.78 -8.51
CA PHE A 93 8.91 6.53 -8.94
C PHE A 93 8.78 6.97 -10.40
N GLN A 94 9.52 8.03 -10.75
CA GLN A 94 9.59 8.61 -12.09
C GLN A 94 10.03 7.60 -13.15
N ASP A 95 11.10 6.84 -12.86
CA ASP A 95 11.61 5.82 -13.77
C ASP A 95 11.26 4.40 -13.28
N PRO A 96 10.37 3.67 -13.96
CA PRO A 96 10.05 2.30 -13.59
C PRO A 96 11.24 1.35 -13.76
N PHE A 97 12.18 1.65 -14.67
CA PHE A 97 13.30 0.76 -15.02
C PHE A 97 14.32 0.64 -13.89
N SER A 98 14.67 1.76 -13.24
CA SER A 98 15.49 1.76 -12.02
C SER A 98 14.73 1.26 -10.79
N SER A 99 13.40 1.37 -10.79
CA SER A 99 12.59 0.95 -9.63
C SER A 99 12.42 -0.57 -9.52
N LEU A 100 12.41 -1.32 -10.62
CA LEU A 100 12.15 -2.77 -10.64
C LEU A 100 13.46 -3.59 -10.69
N ASN A 101 13.53 -4.68 -9.93
CA ASN A 101 14.69 -5.57 -9.96
C ASN A 101 14.66 -6.45 -11.23
N LYS A 102 15.58 -6.18 -12.17
CA LYS A 102 15.65 -6.86 -13.48
C LYS A 102 15.96 -8.37 -13.40
N GLN A 103 16.55 -8.84 -12.31
CA GLN A 103 16.91 -10.25 -12.11
C GLN A 103 15.76 -11.09 -11.52
N LYS A 104 14.65 -10.46 -11.14
CA LYS A 104 13.48 -11.14 -10.59
C LYS A 104 12.30 -11.01 -11.55
N ASN A 105 11.49 -12.07 -11.64
CA ASN A 105 10.21 -11.99 -12.34
C ASN A 105 9.18 -11.15 -11.57
N ILE A 106 8.11 -10.73 -12.24
CA ILE A 106 7.08 -9.84 -11.68
C ILE A 106 6.41 -10.45 -10.45
N TYR A 107 6.16 -11.76 -10.45
CA TYR A 107 5.62 -12.51 -9.32
C TYR A 107 6.50 -12.35 -8.09
N SER A 108 7.82 -12.50 -8.24
CA SER A 108 8.77 -12.37 -7.13
C SER A 108 8.84 -10.94 -6.60
N ILE A 109 8.81 -9.94 -7.50
CA ILE A 109 8.80 -8.52 -7.14
C ILE A 109 7.55 -8.17 -6.32
N LEU A 110 6.37 -8.59 -6.78
CA LEU A 110 5.10 -8.34 -6.09
C LEU A 110 4.95 -9.17 -4.80
N LYS A 111 5.45 -10.41 -4.81
CA LYS A 111 5.51 -11.26 -3.62
C LYS A 111 6.31 -10.63 -2.49
N GLU A 112 7.43 -9.98 -2.83
CA GLU A 112 8.33 -9.39 -1.85
C GLU A 112 7.63 -8.34 -0.98
N THR A 113 6.84 -7.44 -1.58
CA THR A 113 6.09 -6.42 -0.84
C THR A 113 5.05 -7.02 0.10
N LEU A 114 4.31 -8.05 -0.34
CA LEU A 114 3.33 -8.78 0.47
C LEU A 114 3.95 -9.50 1.68
N VAL A 115 5.16 -10.06 1.51
CA VAL A 115 5.87 -10.79 2.57
C VAL A 115 6.52 -9.84 3.57
N ILE A 116 7.26 -8.83 3.09
CA ILE A 116 8.00 -7.88 3.94
C ILE A 116 7.03 -7.07 4.82
N ASN A 117 5.91 -6.62 4.26
CA ASN A 117 4.91 -5.85 4.99
C ASN A 117 4.01 -6.73 5.88
N GLY A 118 4.24 -8.04 5.93
CA GLY A 118 3.51 -8.96 6.79
C GLY A 118 2.05 -9.17 6.40
N ILE A 119 1.62 -8.75 5.20
CA ILE A 119 0.24 -8.84 4.72
C ILE A 119 -0.18 -10.31 4.62
N ILE A 120 0.67 -11.13 3.99
CA ILE A 120 0.36 -12.56 3.86
C ILE A 120 0.30 -13.24 5.23
N LYS A 121 1.13 -12.81 6.19
CA LYS A 121 1.11 -13.34 7.56
C LYS A 121 -0.18 -12.95 8.27
N ALA A 122 -0.66 -11.72 8.08
CA ALA A 122 -1.91 -11.23 8.65
C ALA A 122 -3.12 -11.93 8.04
N LYS A 123 -3.21 -12.02 6.70
CA LYS A 123 -4.28 -12.76 6.00
C LYS A 123 -4.31 -14.24 6.39
N MET A 124 -3.15 -14.91 6.42
CA MET A 124 -3.08 -16.30 6.90
C MET A 124 -3.52 -16.43 8.35
N LYS A 125 -3.18 -15.47 9.22
CA LYS A 125 -3.66 -15.51 10.61
C LYS A 125 -5.18 -15.38 10.65
N ASP A 126 -5.74 -14.41 9.93
CA ASP A 126 -7.18 -14.12 9.86
C ASP A 126 -7.99 -15.30 9.32
N ILE A 127 -7.56 -15.90 8.21
CA ILE A 127 -8.21 -17.09 7.62
C ILE A 127 -8.25 -18.23 8.64
N PHE A 128 -7.10 -18.56 9.24
CA PHE A 128 -7.01 -19.67 10.18
C PHE A 128 -7.54 -19.35 11.58
N LEU A 129 -8.17 -18.19 11.81
CA LEU A 129 -8.92 -17.94 13.04
C LEU A 129 -10.13 -18.87 13.14
N ASP A 130 -10.84 -19.03 12.03
CA ASP A 130 -12.12 -19.73 11.93
C ASP A 130 -12.15 -20.79 10.82
N TRP A 131 -11.06 -20.96 10.04
CA TRP A 131 -11.03 -21.91 8.92
C TRP A 131 -11.45 -23.34 9.29
N ASN A 132 -10.96 -23.89 10.40
CA ASN A 132 -11.31 -25.25 10.81
C ASN A 132 -12.82 -25.38 11.07
N ASP A 133 -13.38 -24.40 11.79
CA ASP A 133 -14.80 -24.39 12.14
C ASP A 133 -15.63 -24.16 10.87
N LEU A 134 -15.24 -23.22 10.02
CA LEU A 134 -15.92 -22.95 8.76
C LEU A 134 -15.94 -24.19 7.86
N ILE A 135 -14.80 -24.86 7.66
CA ILE A 135 -14.78 -26.11 6.90
C ILE A 135 -15.62 -27.18 7.57
N PHE A 136 -15.59 -27.32 8.89
CA PHE A 136 -16.43 -28.29 9.60
C PHE A 136 -17.93 -28.04 9.35
N HIS A 137 -18.38 -26.78 9.42
CA HIS A 137 -19.80 -26.43 9.32
C HIS A 137 -20.30 -26.29 7.87
N PHE A 138 -19.48 -25.79 6.94
CA PHE A 138 -19.86 -25.40 5.57
C PHE A 138 -19.19 -26.26 4.48
N LYS A 139 -18.56 -27.40 4.84
CA LYS A 139 -17.87 -28.25 3.84
C LYS A 139 -18.74 -28.53 2.62
N ARG A 140 -20.00 -28.91 2.85
CA ARG A 140 -20.95 -29.32 1.81
C ARG A 140 -21.43 -28.14 0.98
N THR A 141 -21.67 -26.98 1.58
CA THR A 141 -21.98 -25.73 0.87
C THR A 141 -20.85 -25.31 -0.06
N LEU A 142 -19.61 -25.39 0.44
CA LEU A 142 -18.40 -25.05 -0.31
C LEU A 142 -18.15 -26.07 -1.43
N GLU A 143 -18.27 -27.36 -1.15
CA GLU A 143 -18.15 -28.44 -2.13
C GLU A 143 -19.22 -28.32 -3.23
N LYS A 144 -20.47 -28.04 -2.85
CA LYS A 144 -21.56 -27.77 -3.78
C LYS A 144 -21.21 -26.65 -4.75
N LYS A 145 -20.82 -25.49 -4.22
CA LYS A 145 -20.44 -24.32 -5.04
C LYS A 145 -19.25 -24.62 -5.95
N TYR A 146 -18.27 -25.35 -5.44
CA TYR A 146 -17.10 -25.78 -6.19
C TYR A 146 -17.49 -26.64 -7.39
N LEU A 147 -18.37 -27.64 -7.20
CA LEU A 147 -18.82 -28.53 -8.26
C LEU A 147 -19.70 -27.80 -9.29
N GLU A 148 -20.60 -26.91 -8.86
CA GLU A 148 -21.40 -26.07 -9.76
C GLU A 148 -20.51 -25.22 -10.68
N ILE A 149 -19.50 -24.55 -10.12
CA ILE A 149 -18.56 -23.74 -10.90
C ILE A 149 -17.68 -24.62 -11.80
N GLU A 150 -17.22 -25.78 -11.32
CA GLU A 150 -16.45 -26.72 -12.15
C GLU A 150 -17.28 -27.24 -13.33
N LEU A 151 -18.57 -27.53 -13.13
CA LEU A 151 -19.46 -27.98 -14.19
C LEU A 151 -19.70 -26.88 -15.23
N LEU A 152 -20.07 -25.67 -14.80
CA LEU A 152 -20.26 -24.52 -15.70
C LEU A 152 -19.00 -24.22 -16.51
N MET A 153 -17.83 -24.33 -15.87
CA MET A 153 -16.55 -24.17 -16.55
C MET A 153 -16.36 -25.22 -17.65
N LEU A 154 -16.57 -26.50 -17.34
CA LEU A 154 -16.37 -27.58 -18.29
C LEU A 154 -17.33 -27.46 -19.47
N GLN A 155 -18.59 -27.10 -19.22
CA GLN A 155 -19.59 -26.84 -20.27
C GLN A 155 -19.16 -25.68 -21.18
N GLY A 156 -18.73 -24.56 -20.60
CA GLY A 156 -18.22 -23.42 -21.37
C GLY A 156 -16.97 -23.77 -22.20
N GLN A 157 -16.02 -24.51 -21.62
CA GLN A 157 -14.83 -24.97 -22.34
C GLN A 157 -15.18 -25.93 -23.48
N ASN A 158 -16.08 -26.88 -23.24
CA ASN A 158 -16.51 -27.83 -24.26
C ASN A 158 -17.21 -27.12 -25.42
N HIS A 159 -18.02 -26.10 -25.13
CA HIS A 159 -18.66 -25.29 -26.15
C HIS A 159 -17.65 -24.52 -27.02
N GLU A 160 -16.64 -23.88 -26.43
CA GLU A 160 -15.58 -23.22 -27.20
C GLU A 160 -14.77 -24.21 -28.06
N LEU A 161 -14.48 -25.40 -27.51
CA LEU A 161 -13.77 -26.47 -28.21
C LEU A 161 -14.58 -27.03 -29.38
N GLU A 162 -15.89 -27.19 -29.20
CA GLU A 162 -16.84 -27.65 -30.21
C GLU A 162 -16.91 -26.66 -31.38
N GLN A 163 -17.14 -25.38 -31.09
CA GLN A 163 -17.16 -24.33 -32.11
C GLN A 163 -15.84 -24.27 -32.91
N PHE A 164 -14.71 -24.37 -32.20
CA PHE A 164 -13.40 -24.39 -32.84
C PHE A 164 -13.22 -25.61 -33.74
N PHE A 165 -13.59 -26.80 -33.26
CA PHE A 165 -13.44 -28.05 -34.00
C PHE A 165 -14.34 -28.07 -35.24
N ALA A 166 -15.62 -27.71 -35.12
CA ALA A 166 -16.57 -27.69 -36.22
C ALA A 166 -16.08 -26.77 -37.36
N TYR A 167 -15.65 -25.55 -37.02
CA TYR A 167 -15.10 -24.61 -37.99
C TYR A 167 -13.85 -25.19 -38.69
N TRP A 168 -12.87 -25.69 -37.93
CA TRP A 168 -11.59 -26.10 -38.50
C TRP A 168 -11.61 -27.45 -39.19
N GLN A 169 -12.53 -28.34 -38.85
CA GLN A 169 -12.71 -29.60 -39.55
C GLN A 169 -13.05 -29.37 -41.03
N ASP A 170 -13.91 -28.41 -41.33
CA ASP A 170 -14.29 -28.09 -42.71
C ASP A 170 -13.24 -27.23 -43.42
N GLN A 171 -12.69 -26.23 -42.73
CA GLN A 171 -11.63 -25.39 -43.31
C GLN A 171 -10.38 -26.21 -43.67
N ILE A 172 -9.98 -27.19 -42.86
CA ILE A 172 -8.83 -28.03 -43.17
C ILE A 172 -9.08 -28.89 -44.42
N LYS A 173 -10.30 -29.41 -44.62
CA LYS A 173 -10.63 -30.15 -45.85
C LYS A 173 -10.54 -29.25 -47.09
N LEU A 174 -11.02 -28.01 -46.99
CA LEU A 174 -10.89 -27.03 -48.08
C LEU A 174 -9.42 -26.74 -48.40
N ILE A 175 -8.60 -26.49 -47.37
CA ILE A 175 -7.16 -26.25 -47.54
C ILE A 175 -6.45 -27.48 -48.12
N GLU A 176 -6.82 -28.71 -47.71
CA GLU A 176 -6.26 -29.95 -48.29
C GLU A 176 -6.56 -30.03 -49.80
N ASN A 177 -7.80 -29.74 -50.22
CA ASN A 177 -8.20 -29.73 -51.62
C ASN A 177 -7.52 -28.61 -52.42
N GLU A 178 -7.37 -27.41 -51.84
CA GLU A 178 -6.64 -26.31 -52.46
C GLU A 178 -5.15 -26.65 -52.61
N LEU A 179 -4.54 -27.31 -51.62
CA LEU A 179 -3.16 -27.75 -51.69
C LEU A 179 -2.91 -28.72 -52.84
N GLU A 180 -3.85 -29.62 -53.14
CA GLU A 180 -3.71 -30.56 -54.25
C GLU A 180 -3.65 -29.81 -55.60
N LYS A 181 -4.54 -28.84 -55.78
CA LYS A 181 -4.61 -27.97 -56.98
C LYS A 181 -3.49 -26.93 -57.03
N PHE A 182 -2.87 -26.64 -55.90
CA PHE A 182 -1.81 -25.63 -55.78
C PHE A 182 -0.60 -26.01 -56.64
N SER A 183 -0.27 -25.12 -57.57
CA SER A 183 0.92 -25.20 -58.42
C SER A 183 1.74 -23.93 -58.20
N PRO A 184 3.00 -24.03 -57.74
CA PRO A 184 3.85 -22.86 -57.57
C PRO A 184 4.25 -22.30 -58.94
N GLU A 185 3.63 -21.19 -59.36
CA GLU A 185 4.03 -20.44 -60.54
C GLU A 185 5.36 -19.71 -60.28
N SER A 186 6.27 -19.76 -61.25
CA SER A 186 7.57 -19.08 -61.19
C SER A 186 7.38 -17.57 -61.00
N GLY A 187 7.77 -17.05 -59.84
CA GLY A 187 7.83 -15.61 -59.55
C GLY A 187 6.74 -15.03 -58.64
N ASN A 188 5.69 -15.76 -58.27
CA ASN A 188 4.56 -15.16 -57.54
C ASN A 188 4.63 -15.38 -56.01
N GLN A 189 5.47 -14.60 -55.32
CA GLN A 189 5.67 -14.69 -53.86
C GLN A 189 4.38 -14.44 -53.05
N ASN A 190 3.43 -13.68 -53.59
CA ASN A 190 2.18 -13.33 -52.92
C ASN A 190 1.26 -14.54 -52.76
N LEU A 191 1.09 -15.35 -53.80
CA LEU A 191 0.27 -16.58 -53.76
C LEU A 191 0.77 -17.58 -52.69
N ASN A 192 2.09 -17.75 -52.58
CA ASN A 192 2.70 -18.59 -51.55
C ASN A 192 2.39 -18.06 -50.13
N ASN A 193 2.46 -16.74 -49.93
CA ASN A 193 2.19 -16.12 -48.64
C ASN A 193 0.69 -16.14 -48.27
N GLU A 194 -0.19 -15.98 -49.25
CA GLU A 194 -1.65 -16.09 -49.07
C GLU A 194 -2.04 -17.51 -48.64
N PHE A 195 -1.58 -18.53 -49.38
CA PHE A 195 -1.86 -19.92 -49.03
C PHE A 195 -1.28 -20.28 -47.65
N PHE A 196 -0.05 -19.85 -47.35
CA PHE A 196 0.54 -20.01 -46.02
C PHE A 196 -0.33 -19.39 -44.92
N GLY A 197 -0.88 -18.20 -45.16
CA GLY A 197 -1.74 -17.49 -44.22
C GLY A 197 -2.99 -18.28 -43.83
N GLN A 198 -3.60 -19.01 -44.77
CA GLN A 198 -4.84 -19.76 -44.54
C GLN A 198 -4.72 -20.78 -43.40
N TYR A 199 -3.69 -21.63 -43.43
CA TYR A 199 -3.49 -22.64 -42.38
C TYR A 199 -2.69 -22.11 -41.19
N LEU A 200 -1.91 -21.02 -41.33
CA LEU A 200 -1.28 -20.36 -40.19
C LEU A 200 -2.31 -19.77 -39.21
N LEU A 201 -3.46 -19.31 -39.74
CA LEU A 201 -4.60 -18.80 -38.95
C LEU A 201 -5.12 -19.83 -37.94
N TYR A 202 -4.95 -21.13 -38.20
CA TYR A 202 -5.27 -22.20 -37.25
C TYR A 202 -4.58 -22.00 -35.91
N PHE A 203 -3.27 -21.74 -35.93
CA PHE A 203 -2.49 -21.56 -34.71
C PHE A 203 -2.85 -20.25 -33.99
N GLU A 204 -3.19 -19.18 -34.71
CA GLU A 204 -3.63 -17.93 -34.08
C GLU A 204 -4.98 -18.10 -33.38
N ARG A 205 -5.94 -18.77 -34.02
CA ARG A 205 -7.24 -19.07 -33.40
C ARG A 205 -7.08 -20.04 -32.23
N LYS A 206 -6.22 -21.06 -32.36
CA LYS A 206 -5.92 -22.00 -31.27
C LYS A 206 -5.28 -21.29 -30.08
N GLN A 207 -4.39 -20.32 -30.32
CA GLN A 207 -3.80 -19.49 -29.27
C GLN A 207 -4.90 -18.68 -28.53
N LYS A 208 -5.82 -18.06 -29.27
CA LYS A 208 -6.96 -17.32 -28.68
C LYS A 208 -7.88 -18.23 -27.87
N LEU A 209 -8.21 -19.41 -28.39
CA LEU A 209 -9.00 -20.43 -27.70
C LEU A 209 -8.35 -20.82 -26.36
N LEU A 210 -7.07 -21.20 -26.38
CA LEU A 210 -6.35 -21.59 -25.15
C LEU A 210 -6.31 -20.44 -24.13
N ALA A 211 -6.11 -19.20 -24.59
CA ALA A 211 -6.15 -18.03 -23.73
C ALA A 211 -7.54 -17.82 -23.10
N SER A 212 -8.62 -18.00 -23.87
CA SER A 212 -10.00 -17.92 -23.36
C SER A 212 -10.27 -18.97 -22.28
N ILE A 213 -9.95 -20.23 -22.57
CA ILE A 213 -10.07 -21.37 -21.63
C ILE A 213 -9.35 -21.10 -20.31
N TYR A 214 -8.13 -20.54 -20.37
CA TYR A 214 -7.34 -20.23 -19.17
C TYR A 214 -7.91 -19.04 -18.40
N ASN A 215 -8.36 -17.99 -19.08
CA ASN A 215 -9.01 -16.84 -18.43
C ASN A 215 -10.27 -17.28 -17.68
N LEU A 216 -11.14 -18.09 -18.31
CA LEU A 216 -12.32 -18.66 -17.69
C LEU A 216 -11.98 -19.44 -16.40
N ALA A 217 -10.91 -20.25 -16.44
CA ALA A 217 -10.45 -21.02 -15.28
C ALA A 217 -9.98 -20.10 -14.14
N TYR A 218 -9.28 -19.01 -14.45
CA TYR A 218 -8.85 -18.03 -13.44
C TYR A 218 -10.00 -17.22 -12.86
N GLU A 219 -10.96 -16.79 -13.67
CA GLU A 219 -12.17 -16.12 -13.20
C GLU A 219 -12.96 -17.00 -12.23
N ASN A 220 -13.05 -18.31 -12.52
CA ASN A 220 -13.70 -19.26 -11.63
C ASN A 220 -12.97 -19.46 -10.30
N VAL A 221 -11.64 -19.45 -10.33
CA VAL A 221 -10.82 -19.44 -9.11
C VAL A 221 -11.11 -18.19 -8.28
N ALA A 222 -11.23 -17.01 -8.90
CA ALA A 222 -11.58 -15.77 -8.21
C ALA A 222 -12.99 -15.85 -7.59
N LYS A 223 -14.00 -16.30 -8.35
CA LYS A 223 -15.37 -16.52 -7.84
C LYS A 223 -15.40 -17.45 -6.63
N LEU A 224 -14.64 -18.55 -6.66
CA LEU A 224 -14.52 -19.47 -5.54
C LEU A 224 -13.76 -18.85 -4.36
N HIS A 225 -12.71 -18.09 -4.62
CA HIS A 225 -12.00 -17.37 -3.57
C HIS A 225 -12.93 -16.39 -2.84
N ASP A 226 -13.70 -15.60 -3.59
CA ASP A 226 -14.60 -14.59 -3.04
C ASP A 226 -15.77 -15.21 -2.29
N TYR A 227 -16.38 -16.27 -2.83
CA TYR A 227 -17.44 -17.01 -2.16
C TYR A 227 -17.01 -17.56 -0.79
N PHE A 228 -15.75 -18.00 -0.65
CA PHE A 228 -15.24 -18.42 0.66
C PHE A 228 -15.29 -17.28 1.68
N TYR A 229 -14.89 -16.06 1.31
CA TYR A 229 -14.95 -14.90 2.20
C TYR A 229 -16.39 -14.45 2.48
N GLU A 230 -17.31 -14.61 1.54
CA GLU A 230 -18.74 -14.39 1.78
C GLU A 230 -19.26 -15.34 2.87
N ILE A 231 -18.97 -16.63 2.76
CA ILE A 231 -19.31 -17.63 3.78
C ILE A 231 -18.64 -17.32 5.12
N GLN A 232 -17.37 -16.91 5.10
CA GLN A 232 -16.65 -16.51 6.31
C GLN A 232 -17.31 -15.28 6.96
N LYS A 233 -17.76 -14.32 6.17
CA LYS A 233 -18.46 -13.12 6.65
C LYS A 233 -19.83 -13.48 7.23
N ILE A 234 -20.60 -14.34 6.56
CA ILE A 234 -21.88 -14.89 7.03
C ILE A 234 -21.68 -15.60 8.38
N TYR A 235 -20.68 -16.48 8.47
CA TYR A 235 -20.31 -17.16 9.71
C TYR A 235 -19.97 -16.18 10.84
N ARG A 236 -19.13 -15.17 10.57
CA ARG A 236 -18.72 -14.16 11.56
C ARG A 236 -19.86 -13.24 12.01
N LYS A 237 -20.79 -12.91 11.10
CA LYS A 237 -22.00 -12.11 11.40
C LYS A 237 -23.08 -12.89 12.13
N LYS A 238 -22.98 -14.23 12.18
CA LYS A 238 -24.03 -15.12 12.66
C LYS A 238 -25.35 -14.99 11.88
N GLU A 239 -25.33 -14.38 10.70
CA GLU A 239 -26.47 -14.38 9.77
C GLU A 239 -26.53 -15.78 9.16
N GLN A 240 -27.61 -16.52 9.33
CA GLN A 240 -27.67 -17.95 8.99
C GLN A 240 -28.18 -18.18 7.56
N ALA A 241 -27.50 -19.03 6.78
CA ALA A 241 -28.01 -19.51 5.49
C ALA A 241 -29.14 -20.54 5.71
N LYS A 242 -30.34 -20.26 5.19
CA LYS A 242 -31.60 -21.00 5.46
C LYS A 242 -31.51 -22.54 5.34
N VAL A 243 -30.77 -23.07 4.37
CA VAL A 243 -30.82 -24.52 4.03
C VAL A 243 -30.03 -25.40 5.01
N GLU A 244 -29.03 -24.84 5.71
CA GLU A 244 -28.27 -25.57 6.73
C GLU A 244 -28.67 -25.13 8.14
N ALA A 245 -29.64 -24.23 8.30
CA ALA A 245 -30.03 -23.68 9.59
C ALA A 245 -30.62 -24.75 10.53
N GLU A 246 -31.47 -25.66 10.03
CA GLU A 246 -32.16 -26.67 10.86
C GLU A 246 -31.20 -27.78 11.31
N TYR A 247 -30.43 -28.36 10.39
CA TYR A 247 -29.37 -29.33 10.70
C TYR A 247 -28.30 -28.74 11.64
N ARG A 248 -27.92 -27.47 11.44
CA ARG A 248 -26.94 -26.78 12.29
C ARG A 248 -27.51 -26.35 13.63
N GLN A 249 -28.78 -25.94 13.71
CA GLN A 249 -29.43 -25.63 14.97
C GLN A 249 -29.49 -26.88 15.83
N ALA A 250 -29.85 -28.03 15.25
CA ALA A 250 -29.85 -29.30 15.95
C ALA A 250 -28.43 -29.75 16.39
N LEU A 251 -27.39 -29.60 15.54
CA LEU A 251 -25.99 -29.88 15.93
C LEU A 251 -25.50 -28.93 17.02
N LYS A 252 -25.78 -27.63 16.85
CA LYS A 252 -25.37 -26.57 17.77
C LYS A 252 -26.11 -26.69 19.10
N ASP A 253 -27.38 -27.04 19.13
CA ASP A 253 -28.13 -27.30 20.36
C ASP A 253 -27.48 -28.46 21.12
N VAL A 254 -27.10 -29.53 20.42
CA VAL A 254 -26.35 -30.66 21.00
C VAL A 254 -24.96 -30.25 21.49
N GLU A 255 -24.19 -29.51 20.69
CA GLU A 255 -22.83 -29.06 21.04
C GLU A 255 -22.83 -28.00 22.14
N ASP A 256 -23.77 -27.05 22.10
CA ASP A 256 -24.00 -26.04 23.13
C ASP A 256 -24.43 -26.71 24.43
N LEU A 257 -25.31 -27.71 24.41
CA LEU A 257 -25.66 -28.51 25.59
C LEU A 257 -24.45 -29.32 26.11
N ARG A 258 -23.66 -29.95 25.24
CA ARG A 258 -22.40 -30.64 25.63
C ARG A 258 -21.40 -29.65 26.21
N SER A 259 -21.29 -28.46 25.62
CA SER A 259 -20.40 -27.39 26.05
C SER A 259 -20.89 -26.77 27.36
N LEU A 260 -22.20 -26.68 27.59
CA LEU A 260 -22.85 -26.19 28.79
C LEU A 260 -22.70 -27.19 29.93
N ILE A 261 -22.80 -28.49 29.66
CA ILE A 261 -22.48 -29.56 30.62
C ILE A 261 -20.98 -29.53 30.96
N LYS A 262 -20.12 -29.33 29.95
CA LYS A 262 -18.67 -29.20 30.13
C LYS A 262 -18.28 -27.86 30.79
N SER A 263 -19.04 -26.78 30.55
CA SER A 263 -18.84 -25.47 31.15
C SER A 263 -19.38 -25.46 32.57
N GLN A 264 -20.49 -26.10 32.89
CA GLN A 264 -20.91 -26.35 34.28
C GLN A 264 -19.84 -27.17 35.03
N LYS A 265 -19.29 -28.21 34.38
CA LYS A 265 -18.16 -29.01 34.90
C LYS A 265 -16.80 -28.24 34.97
N SER A 266 -16.60 -27.17 34.18
CA SER A 266 -15.32 -26.41 34.10
C SER A 266 -15.39 -24.93 34.55
N PHE A 267 -16.58 -24.39 34.78
CA PHE A 267 -16.88 -23.13 35.49
C PHE A 267 -16.43 -23.26 36.93
N PHE A 268 -16.51 -24.49 37.47
CA PHE A 268 -15.82 -24.93 38.68
C PHE A 268 -14.29 -24.81 38.63
N LYS A 269 -13.67 -24.60 37.46
CA LYS A 269 -12.20 -24.50 37.28
C LYS A 269 -11.73 -23.21 36.60
N LYS A 270 -12.61 -22.37 36.04
CA LYS A 270 -12.23 -21.25 35.15
C LYS A 270 -12.89 -19.90 35.45
N THR A 271 -13.49 -19.70 36.62
CA THR A 271 -13.72 -18.35 37.19
C THR A 271 -12.42 -17.83 37.83
N LEU A 272 -11.35 -17.74 37.01
CA LEU A 272 -10.01 -17.50 37.52
C LEU A 272 -9.07 -16.76 36.55
N ASN A 273 -9.56 -16.14 35.47
CA ASN A 273 -8.63 -15.50 34.51
C ASN A 273 -9.15 -14.30 33.69
N GLU A 274 -10.17 -13.58 34.15
CA GLU A 274 -10.55 -12.32 33.50
C GLU A 274 -9.80 -11.11 34.07
N SER A 275 -9.50 -11.10 35.37
CA SER A 275 -8.74 -10.03 36.02
C SER A 275 -7.27 -9.97 35.59
N GLY A 276 -6.61 -11.12 35.39
CA GLY A 276 -5.21 -11.18 34.91
C GLY A 276 -5.02 -10.71 33.46
N ILE A 277 -6.01 -10.93 32.59
CA ILE A 277 -5.97 -10.51 31.18
C ILE A 277 -6.21 -9.00 31.06
N ASN A 278 -7.12 -8.43 31.87
CA ASN A 278 -7.39 -6.99 31.88
C ASN A 278 -6.19 -6.20 32.44
N LEU A 279 -5.56 -6.68 33.51
CA LEU A 279 -4.34 -6.06 34.07
C LEU A 279 -3.15 -6.06 33.09
N LYS A 280 -3.06 -7.08 32.22
CA LYS A 280 -2.04 -7.16 31.16
C LYS A 280 -2.32 -6.18 30.00
N LYS A 281 -3.59 -5.99 29.64
CA LYS A 281 -4.01 -5.00 28.62
C LYS A 281 -3.75 -3.58 29.11
N GLU A 282 -4.10 -3.25 30.34
CA GLU A 282 -3.85 -1.94 30.96
C GLU A 282 -2.35 -1.63 31.03
N ALA A 283 -1.52 -2.58 31.48
CA ALA A 283 -0.07 -2.38 31.52
C ALA A 283 0.52 -2.13 30.13
N ALA A 284 0.05 -2.84 29.10
CA ALA A 284 0.49 -2.64 27.72
C ALA A 284 0.06 -1.27 27.15
N GLN A 285 -1.12 -0.77 27.53
CA GLN A 285 -1.60 0.56 27.14
C GLN A 285 -0.76 1.68 27.79
N GLU A 286 -0.46 1.57 29.09
CA GLU A 286 0.37 2.56 29.79
C GLU A 286 1.82 2.59 29.28
N LEU A 287 2.41 1.41 29.00
CA LEU A 287 3.70 1.30 28.33
C LEU A 287 3.71 1.97 26.94
N PHE A 288 2.65 1.78 26.16
CA PHE A 288 2.52 2.42 24.85
C PHE A 288 2.45 3.94 24.94
N LYS A 289 1.66 4.49 25.88
CA LYS A 289 1.58 5.94 26.14
C LYS A 289 2.96 6.53 26.48
N PHE A 290 3.67 5.94 27.44
CA PHE A 290 5.02 6.37 27.82
C PHE A 290 5.99 6.35 26.63
N THR A 291 5.98 5.29 25.81
CA THR A 291 6.87 5.23 24.64
C THR A 291 6.59 6.34 23.63
N ASN A 292 5.33 6.73 23.43
CA ASN A 292 4.97 7.83 22.53
C ASN A 292 5.44 9.18 23.09
N GLN A 293 5.22 9.45 24.38
CA GLN A 293 5.68 10.68 25.04
C GLN A 293 7.22 10.80 24.99
N ASN A 294 7.95 9.71 25.26
CA ASN A 294 9.41 9.70 25.16
C ASN A 294 9.91 9.98 23.72
N ASN A 295 9.24 9.41 22.71
CA ASN A 295 9.58 9.69 21.31
C ASN A 295 9.35 11.17 20.95
N LEU A 296 8.28 11.77 21.46
CA LEU A 296 7.95 13.18 21.24
C LEU A 296 8.99 14.10 21.90
N VAL A 297 9.37 13.87 23.16
CA VAL A 297 10.45 14.59 23.84
C VAL A 297 11.77 14.43 23.06
N SER A 298 12.10 13.21 22.63
CA SER A 298 13.29 12.92 21.83
C SER A 298 13.29 13.67 20.48
N SER A 299 12.13 13.89 19.87
CA SER A 299 11.98 14.65 18.64
C SER A 299 12.34 16.12 18.84
N TYR A 300 11.83 16.75 19.90
CA TYR A 300 12.14 18.14 20.22
C TYR A 300 13.62 18.35 20.59
N ILE A 301 14.22 17.41 21.34
CA ILE A 301 15.67 17.42 21.60
C ILE A 301 16.47 17.46 20.30
N ALA A 302 16.04 16.66 19.32
CA ALA A 302 16.69 16.59 18.01
C ALA A 302 16.48 17.89 17.21
N GLU A 303 15.30 18.50 17.28
CA GLU A 303 15.00 19.79 16.65
C GLU A 303 15.98 20.89 17.10
N PHE A 304 16.08 21.15 18.41
CA PHE A 304 17.04 22.12 18.94
C PHE A 304 18.50 21.76 18.60
N PHE A 305 18.83 20.47 18.53
CA PHE A 305 20.15 20.04 18.09
C PHE A 305 20.43 20.33 16.61
N TYR A 306 19.43 20.20 15.73
CA TYR A 306 19.55 20.55 14.32
C TYR A 306 19.64 22.06 14.13
N GLU A 307 18.82 22.85 14.83
CA GLU A 307 18.93 24.31 14.84
C GLU A 307 20.32 24.77 15.30
N TYR A 308 20.89 24.11 16.32
CA TYR A 308 22.28 24.33 16.72
C TYR A 308 23.24 24.12 15.55
N LYS A 309 23.13 23.01 14.83
CA LYS A 309 24.03 22.71 13.70
C LYS A 309 23.91 23.74 12.59
N ILE A 310 22.67 24.12 12.23
CA ILE A 310 22.40 25.12 11.19
C ILE A 310 23.03 26.45 11.59
N ALA A 311 22.74 26.93 12.81
CA ALA A 311 23.28 28.18 13.31
C ALA A 311 24.82 28.15 13.41
N ASN A 312 25.41 27.03 13.83
CA ASN A 312 26.86 26.91 13.91
C ASN A 312 27.52 26.93 12.53
N ASN A 313 26.92 26.29 11.52
CA ASN A 313 27.42 26.34 10.15
C ASN A 313 27.32 27.76 9.59
N ASN A 314 26.17 28.42 9.73
CA ASN A 314 25.97 29.80 9.28
C ASN A 314 26.97 30.76 9.92
N ALA A 315 27.30 30.55 11.20
CA ALA A 315 28.36 31.31 11.87
C ALA A 315 29.70 31.08 11.15
N LEU A 316 30.12 29.81 10.98
CA LEU A 316 31.41 29.48 10.36
C LEU A 316 31.55 29.94 8.90
N THR A 317 30.45 30.09 8.16
CA THR A 317 30.45 30.58 6.79
C THR A 317 30.38 32.11 6.68
N SER A 318 30.03 32.80 7.76
CA SER A 318 29.90 34.26 7.76
C SER A 318 31.26 34.93 7.66
N ARG A 319 31.41 35.86 6.71
CA ARG A 319 32.59 36.75 6.60
C ARG A 319 32.45 38.04 7.42
N ASP A 320 31.23 38.31 7.90
CA ASP A 320 30.87 39.45 8.72
C ASP A 320 30.83 39.02 10.21
N LEU A 321 31.55 39.76 11.06
CA LEU A 321 31.71 39.50 12.49
C LEU A 321 30.42 39.65 13.29
N GLU A 322 29.52 40.54 12.88
CA GLU A 322 28.22 40.73 13.52
C GLU A 322 27.30 39.54 13.21
N LYS A 323 27.26 39.14 11.93
CA LYS A 323 26.53 37.94 11.49
C LYS A 323 27.10 36.67 12.12
N TYR A 324 28.43 36.55 12.21
CA TYR A 324 29.08 35.45 12.93
C TYR A 324 28.60 35.41 14.38
N SER A 325 28.65 36.54 15.08
CA SER A 325 28.27 36.64 16.50
C SER A 325 26.79 36.32 16.71
N PHE A 326 25.90 36.80 15.83
CA PHE A 326 24.47 36.48 15.85
C PHE A 326 24.22 34.98 15.72
N TYR A 327 24.73 34.34 14.67
CA TYR A 327 24.53 32.91 14.44
C TYR A 327 25.21 32.05 15.51
N LYS A 328 26.36 32.49 16.04
CA LYS A 328 27.05 31.78 17.12
C LYS A 328 26.28 31.83 18.44
N LYS A 329 25.62 32.96 18.75
CA LYS A 329 24.71 33.07 19.91
C LYS A 329 23.54 32.09 19.78
N GLN A 330 22.86 32.08 18.63
CA GLN A 330 21.79 31.13 18.33
C GLN A 330 22.24 29.67 18.47
N ALA A 331 23.44 29.34 17.96
CA ALA A 331 24.00 28.00 18.10
C ALA A 331 24.20 27.60 19.58
N ILE A 332 24.72 28.51 20.41
CA ILE A 332 24.95 28.24 21.84
C ILE A 332 23.62 28.06 22.57
N ILE A 333 22.63 28.92 22.32
CA ILE A 333 21.29 28.84 22.92
C ILE A 333 20.63 27.48 22.62
N ASN A 334 20.51 27.12 21.34
CA ASN A 334 19.86 25.86 20.93
C ASN A 334 20.61 24.63 21.45
N ARG A 335 21.94 24.68 21.52
CA ARG A 335 22.74 23.60 22.12
C ARG A 335 22.50 23.46 23.62
N GLN A 336 22.31 24.55 24.35
CA GLN A 336 22.01 24.51 25.78
C GLN A 336 20.60 24.02 26.06
N ILE A 337 19.60 24.44 25.27
CA ILE A 337 18.23 23.92 25.37
C ILE A 337 18.20 22.40 25.08
N SER A 338 18.83 21.97 23.99
CA SER A 338 18.94 20.55 23.64
C SER A 338 19.59 19.74 24.77
N LYS A 339 20.68 20.26 25.37
CA LYS A 339 21.34 19.63 26.52
C LYS A 339 20.45 19.62 27.77
N PHE A 340 19.75 20.71 28.07
CA PHE A 340 18.85 20.82 29.20
C PHE A 340 17.75 19.76 29.13
N LEU A 341 17.14 19.57 27.96
CA LEU A 341 16.16 18.51 27.74
C LEU A 341 16.77 17.10 27.76
N ALA A 342 18.00 16.91 27.27
CA ALA A 342 18.62 15.59 27.11
C ALA A 342 19.42 15.06 28.32
N HIS A 343 20.05 15.93 29.10
CA HIS A 343 20.96 15.63 30.18
C HIS A 343 20.69 16.57 31.33
N HIS A 344 20.18 16.04 32.43
CA HIS A 344 20.11 16.83 33.63
C HIS A 344 21.44 16.85 34.38
N SER A 345 21.78 18.06 34.81
CA SER A 345 22.82 18.38 35.79
C SER A 345 22.78 17.41 36.97
N ARG A 346 23.95 16.89 37.33
CA ARG A 346 24.25 15.87 38.34
C ARG A 346 23.63 16.02 39.74
N LYS A 347 22.87 17.09 40.03
CA LYS A 347 22.34 17.37 41.36
C LYS A 347 20.83 17.24 41.56
N ILE A 348 19.97 17.20 40.52
CA ILE A 348 18.51 17.32 40.77
C ILE A 348 17.60 16.34 39.98
N TRP A 349 18.03 15.57 38.96
CA TRP A 349 17.03 14.87 38.11
C TRP A 349 17.47 13.52 37.52
N GLU A 350 16.51 12.60 37.46
CA GLU A 350 16.62 11.26 36.89
C GLU A 350 16.36 11.24 35.37
N LYS A 351 16.95 10.26 34.67
CA LYS A 351 16.86 10.11 33.20
C LYS A 351 15.40 9.94 32.73
N ASN A 352 15.00 10.67 31.68
CA ASN A 352 13.69 10.61 31.00
C ASN A 352 12.46 11.11 31.80
N LEU A 353 12.64 12.01 32.78
CA LEU A 353 11.53 12.48 33.62
C LEU A 353 10.39 13.18 32.83
N PHE A 354 10.71 14.00 31.83
CA PHE A 354 9.69 14.66 31.00
C PHE A 354 8.85 13.70 30.14
N SER A 355 9.25 12.44 30.02
CA SER A 355 8.46 11.42 29.32
C SER A 355 7.23 10.96 30.10
N PHE A 356 7.10 11.36 31.38
CA PHE A 356 5.94 11.06 32.24
C PHE A 356 4.91 12.22 32.28
N LEU A 357 5.14 13.27 31.50
CA LEU A 357 4.19 14.38 31.35
C LEU A 357 3.15 14.09 30.29
N GLU A 358 1.97 14.70 30.44
CA GLU A 358 0.96 14.70 29.39
C GLU A 358 1.41 15.51 28.17
N ILE A 359 0.86 15.19 26.99
CA ILE A 359 1.26 15.84 25.73
C ILE A 359 1.11 17.36 25.81
N SER A 360 0.01 17.85 26.39
CA SER A 360 -0.24 19.28 26.60
C SER A 360 0.82 19.95 27.46
N GLN A 361 1.29 19.29 28.51
CA GLN A 361 2.35 19.80 29.38
C GLN A 361 3.69 19.84 28.65
N ILE A 362 3.98 18.84 27.81
CA ILE A 362 5.20 18.84 26.99
C ILE A 362 5.15 20.01 25.99
N GLU A 363 4.01 20.25 25.34
CA GLU A 363 3.83 21.38 24.43
C GLU A 363 4.04 22.74 25.13
N GLN A 364 3.51 22.90 26.35
CA GLN A 364 3.73 24.11 27.15
C GLN A 364 5.22 24.33 27.49
N ILE A 365 5.96 23.27 27.85
CA ILE A 365 7.41 23.37 28.11
C ILE A 365 8.15 23.82 26.84
N ILE A 366 7.77 23.30 25.68
CA ILE A 366 8.39 23.70 24.41
C ILE A 366 8.09 25.15 24.08
N GLU A 367 6.88 25.63 24.36
CA GLU A 367 6.52 27.04 24.21
C GLU A 367 7.36 27.94 25.14
N ILE A 368 7.51 27.56 26.42
CA ILE A 368 8.38 28.26 27.37
C ILE A 368 9.82 28.31 26.86
N LEU A 369 10.35 27.22 26.31
CA LEU A 369 11.72 27.17 25.78
C LEU A 369 11.90 27.98 24.49
N ASN A 370 10.88 28.06 23.65
CA ASN A 370 10.88 28.91 22.46
C ASN A 370 10.82 30.39 22.84
N ASN A 371 10.00 30.74 23.83
CA ASN A 371 9.95 32.09 24.39
C ASN A 371 11.29 32.46 25.03
N PHE A 372 11.87 31.55 25.82
CA PHE A 372 13.21 31.71 26.39
C PHE A 372 14.27 32.01 25.31
N LYS A 373 14.27 31.24 24.21
CA LYS A 373 15.17 31.47 23.08
C LYS A 373 15.00 32.86 22.49
N LYS A 374 13.75 33.33 22.33
CA LYS A 374 13.44 34.68 21.84
C LYS A 374 13.96 35.75 22.80
N THR A 375 13.62 35.65 24.09
CA THR A 375 14.07 36.57 25.13
C THR A 375 15.59 36.65 25.20
N MET A 376 16.29 35.51 25.25
CA MET A 376 17.76 35.50 25.29
C MET A 376 18.39 36.10 24.02
N SER A 377 17.76 35.91 22.85
CA SER A 377 18.25 36.52 21.60
C SER A 377 18.12 38.04 21.62
N GLU A 378 17.06 38.57 22.25
CA GLU A 378 16.82 40.00 22.41
C GLU A 378 17.70 40.61 23.51
N THR A 379 17.77 40.00 24.70
CA THR A 379 18.59 40.49 25.83
C THR A 379 20.06 40.62 25.46
N TYR A 380 20.60 39.66 24.70
CA TYR A 380 21.99 39.65 24.27
C TYR A 380 22.17 40.11 22.82
N LYS A 381 21.23 40.89 22.26
CA LYS A 381 21.30 41.37 20.87
C LYS A 381 22.61 42.11 20.58
N ASN A 382 23.03 42.99 21.49
CA ASN A 382 24.20 43.86 21.33
C ASN A 382 25.52 43.19 21.70
N VAL A 383 25.51 41.97 22.27
CA VAL A 383 26.74 41.26 22.62
C VAL A 383 27.41 40.68 21.38
N ILE A 384 28.72 40.88 21.25
CA ILE A 384 29.53 40.46 20.11
C ILE A 384 30.68 39.56 20.61
N PHE A 385 31.11 38.61 19.79
CA PHE A 385 32.23 37.70 20.11
C PHE A 385 33.55 38.18 19.50
N ASP A 386 33.73 39.50 19.44
CA ASP A 386 34.92 40.17 18.92
C ASP A 386 35.66 40.91 20.05
N LYS A 387 36.91 40.51 20.30
CA LYS A 387 37.76 41.07 21.36
C LYS A 387 38.10 42.54 21.14
N THR A 388 38.03 43.04 19.90
CA THR A 388 38.36 44.44 19.58
C THR A 388 37.28 45.42 20.05
N ASN A 389 36.03 44.96 20.24
CA ASN A 389 34.92 45.79 20.67
C ASN A 389 34.66 45.64 22.18
N ALA A 390 35.56 46.22 22.99
CA ALA A 390 35.64 46.00 24.44
C ALA A 390 34.33 46.29 25.22
N LYS A 391 33.49 47.23 24.76
CA LYS A 391 32.22 47.58 25.44
C LYS A 391 31.16 46.48 25.35
N ASN A 392 31.13 45.73 24.25
CA ASN A 392 30.08 44.75 23.94
C ASN A 392 30.60 43.31 23.84
N TYR A 393 31.89 43.10 24.14
CA TYR A 393 32.54 41.80 24.06
C TYR A 393 32.11 40.86 25.18
N MET A 394 31.87 39.59 24.84
CA MET A 394 31.77 38.51 25.82
C MET A 394 32.36 37.22 25.25
N SER A 395 33.02 36.41 26.08
CA SER A 395 33.52 35.13 25.58
C SER A 395 32.36 34.14 25.32
N THR A 396 32.57 33.23 24.37
CA THR A 396 31.59 32.15 24.12
C THR A 396 31.41 31.21 25.32
N LYS A 397 32.41 31.14 26.21
CA LYS A 397 32.35 30.36 27.45
C LYS A 397 31.43 31.04 28.48
N ASP A 398 31.56 32.36 28.63
CA ASP A 398 30.76 33.12 29.59
C ASP A 398 29.31 33.26 29.11
N PHE A 399 29.09 33.49 27.82
CA PHE A 399 27.74 33.47 27.25
C PHE A 399 27.06 32.11 27.47
N ARG A 400 27.80 31.01 27.27
CA ARG A 400 27.28 29.68 27.55
C ARG A 400 26.87 29.51 29.02
N ALA A 401 27.71 29.97 29.96
CA ALA A 401 27.41 29.89 31.39
C ALA A 401 26.15 30.70 31.76
N LYS A 402 26.04 31.93 31.24
CA LYS A 402 24.85 32.78 31.44
C LYS A 402 23.57 32.12 30.92
N ILE A 403 23.59 31.55 29.71
CA ILE A 403 22.41 30.85 29.17
C ILE A 403 22.03 29.65 30.04
N SER A 404 23.00 28.89 30.53
CA SER A 404 22.73 27.78 31.46
C SER A 404 22.13 28.25 32.79
N GLU A 405 22.58 29.39 33.32
CA GLU A 405 22.02 30.00 34.53
C GLU A 405 20.57 30.47 34.33
N HIS A 406 20.30 31.15 33.22
CA HIS A 406 18.95 31.59 32.85
C HIS A 406 17.99 30.41 32.65
N LEU A 407 18.45 29.29 32.07
CA LEU A 407 17.65 28.07 31.95
C LEU A 407 17.26 27.45 33.30
N LEU A 408 18.13 27.54 34.31
CA LEU A 408 17.85 27.02 35.66
C LEU A 408 16.81 27.86 36.42
N LYS A 409 16.61 29.12 36.03
CA LYS A 409 15.63 30.04 36.62
C LYS A 409 14.22 29.90 36.03
N LEU A 410 14.02 29.05 35.02
CA LEU A 410 12.70 28.80 34.45
C LEU A 410 11.78 28.10 35.47
N GLU A 411 10.56 28.61 35.64
CA GLU A 411 9.56 28.04 36.54
C GLU A 411 8.97 26.73 35.98
N LEU A 412 9.68 25.63 36.21
CA LEU A 412 9.28 24.28 35.77
C LEU A 412 8.88 23.36 36.94
N ASN A 413 8.78 23.89 38.16
CA ASN A 413 8.57 23.10 39.39
C ASN A 413 7.22 22.39 39.42
N SER A 414 6.15 23.01 38.92
CA SER A 414 4.82 22.38 38.84
C SER A 414 4.80 21.18 37.88
N PHE A 415 5.44 21.31 36.72
CA PHE A 415 5.60 20.22 35.76
C PHE A 415 6.46 19.09 36.34
N LEU A 416 7.49 19.42 37.10
CA LEU A 416 8.35 18.45 37.76
C LEU A 416 7.63 17.57 38.76
N GLU A 417 6.85 18.18 39.64
CA GLU A 417 6.05 17.47 40.63
C GLU A 417 5.02 16.57 39.94
N SER A 418 4.37 17.09 38.90
CA SER A 418 3.46 16.31 38.05
C SER A 418 4.15 15.10 37.41
N ALA A 419 5.35 15.27 36.84
CA ALA A 419 6.12 14.19 36.23
C ALA A 419 6.54 13.12 37.24
N LYS A 420 6.96 13.51 38.45
CA LYS A 420 7.31 12.58 39.54
C LYS A 420 6.09 11.78 40.02
N LYS A 421 4.97 12.46 40.24
CA LYS A 421 3.69 11.81 40.61
C LYS A 421 3.24 10.82 39.55
N ASN A 422 3.29 11.22 38.28
CA ASN A 422 2.90 10.35 37.16
C ASN A 422 3.85 9.15 37.02
N LYS A 423 5.13 9.32 37.31
CA LYS A 423 6.12 8.23 37.33
C LYS A 423 5.78 7.20 38.42
N GLU A 424 5.36 7.63 39.61
CA GLU A 424 4.93 6.72 40.67
C GLU A 424 3.66 5.95 40.29
N ILE A 425 2.67 6.65 39.72
CA ILE A 425 1.44 6.03 39.20
C ILE A 425 1.77 5.01 38.11
N PHE A 426 2.67 5.35 37.19
CA PHE A 426 3.16 4.44 36.16
C PHE A 426 3.82 3.20 36.76
N ALA A 427 4.68 3.36 37.78
CA ALA A 427 5.34 2.25 38.46
C ALA A 427 4.31 1.32 39.14
N GLN A 428 3.28 1.86 39.78
CA GLN A 428 2.20 1.07 40.40
C GLN A 428 1.39 0.29 39.35
N LYS A 429 1.07 0.91 38.21
CA LYS A 429 0.30 0.29 37.13
C LYS A 429 1.08 -0.76 36.33
N VAL A 430 2.41 -0.67 36.29
CA VAL A 430 3.26 -1.55 35.47
C VAL A 430 3.99 -2.63 36.30
N ASN A 431 4.11 -2.48 37.62
CA ASN A 431 4.80 -3.47 38.47
C ASN A 431 4.01 -4.78 38.61
N PHE A 432 4.57 -5.85 38.04
CA PHE A 432 3.96 -7.19 37.99
C PHE A 432 3.78 -7.84 39.36
N ARG A 433 4.71 -7.59 40.30
CA ARG A 433 4.75 -8.27 41.62
C ARG A 433 3.58 -7.84 42.52
N THR A 434 3.23 -6.56 42.52
CA THR A 434 2.14 -5.98 43.31
C THR A 434 0.77 -6.46 42.82
N LYS A 435 0.59 -6.49 41.49
CA LYS A 435 -0.64 -6.98 40.84
C LYS A 435 -0.89 -8.47 41.06
N TYR A 436 0.17 -9.27 41.09
CA TYR A 436 0.07 -10.72 41.36
C TYR A 436 -0.40 -11.02 42.79
N LEU A 437 0.07 -10.26 43.79
CA LEU A 437 -0.31 -10.46 45.21
C LEU A 437 -1.77 -10.09 45.49
N GLN A 438 -2.28 -9.01 44.89
CA GLN A 438 -3.69 -8.62 45.00
C GLN A 438 -4.63 -9.67 44.39
N PHE A 439 -4.26 -10.21 43.21
CA PHE A 439 -4.99 -11.30 42.57
C PHE A 439 -5.02 -12.57 43.44
N LYS A 440 -3.87 -12.93 44.04
CA LYS A 440 -3.75 -14.11 44.92
C LYS A 440 -4.66 -14.04 46.14
N ASN A 441 -4.79 -12.86 46.77
CA ASN A 441 -5.63 -12.66 47.96
C ASN A 441 -7.14 -12.78 47.68
N ILE A 442 -7.61 -12.22 46.55
CA ILE A 442 -9.02 -12.34 46.12
C ILE A 442 -9.36 -13.79 45.79
N TYR A 443 -8.40 -14.52 45.20
CA TYR A 443 -8.57 -15.93 44.86
C TYR A 443 -8.71 -16.84 46.10
N THR A 444 -7.93 -16.59 47.16
CA THR A 444 -7.99 -17.38 48.40
C THR A 444 -9.31 -17.20 49.17
N VAL A 445 -9.91 -16.00 49.16
CA VAL A 445 -11.17 -15.71 49.86
C VAL A 445 -12.35 -16.45 49.21
N ASN A 446 -12.40 -16.54 47.87
CA ASN A 446 -13.49 -17.21 47.17
C ASN A 446 -13.39 -18.74 47.20
N LYS A 447 -12.20 -19.30 47.45
CA LYS A 447 -11.98 -20.75 47.59
C LYS A 447 -12.63 -21.34 48.85
N GLN A 448 -12.90 -20.53 49.87
CA GLN A 448 -13.49 -20.98 51.14
C GLN A 448 -15.03 -21.09 51.11
N ARG A 449 -15.70 -20.59 50.06
CA ARG A 449 -17.17 -20.67 49.91
C ARG A 449 -17.67 -21.97 49.25
N THR A 450 -16.79 -22.94 49.01
CA THR A 450 -17.15 -24.21 48.39
C THR A 450 -17.63 -25.23 49.42
N ASN A 451 -18.79 -24.99 50.03
CA ASN A 451 -19.64 -26.09 50.48
C ASN A 451 -20.86 -26.14 49.55
N SER A 452 -21.04 -27.33 48.99
CA SER A 452 -22.01 -27.78 47.99
C SER A 452 -23.44 -27.26 48.19
N ASN A 453 -23.95 -26.48 47.22
CA ASN A 453 -25.39 -26.28 47.03
C ASN A 453 -25.98 -27.49 46.29
N THR A 454 -26.89 -28.20 46.95
CA THR A 454 -27.70 -29.33 46.46
C THR A 454 -28.49 -29.02 45.18
N GLU A 455 -28.86 -27.75 44.97
CA GLU A 455 -29.56 -27.24 43.79
C GLU A 455 -28.79 -27.40 42.45
N ASN A 456 -27.46 -27.53 42.51
CA ASN A 456 -26.61 -27.56 41.31
C ASN A 456 -26.49 -28.96 40.70
N ILE A 457 -26.70 -30.00 41.51
CA ILE A 457 -26.65 -31.40 41.06
C ILE A 457 -27.92 -31.74 40.25
N GLU A 458 -29.08 -31.23 40.68
CA GLU A 458 -30.35 -31.40 39.96
C GLU A 458 -30.40 -30.66 38.62
N LYS A 459 -29.80 -29.46 38.54
CA LYS A 459 -29.69 -28.71 37.28
C LYS A 459 -28.83 -29.44 36.25
N LEU A 460 -27.81 -30.17 36.69
CA LEU A 460 -26.90 -30.91 35.79
C LEU A 460 -27.57 -32.18 35.24
N ALA A 461 -28.36 -32.88 36.07
CA ALA A 461 -29.16 -34.02 35.63
C ALA A 461 -30.24 -33.63 34.60
N LYS A 462 -30.93 -32.49 34.79
CA LYS A 462 -31.92 -31.97 33.82
C LYS A 462 -31.30 -31.59 32.47
N LEU A 463 -30.08 -31.06 32.46
CA LEU A 463 -29.36 -30.72 31.23
C LEU A 463 -28.89 -31.95 30.46
N GLU A 464 -28.50 -33.02 31.16
CA GLU A 464 -28.11 -34.31 30.54
C GLU A 464 -29.32 -35.01 29.89
N GLU A 465 -30.53 -34.88 30.45
CA GLU A 465 -31.77 -35.40 29.85
C GLU A 465 -32.21 -34.61 28.59
N ILE A 466 -32.14 -33.29 28.61
CA ILE A 466 -32.46 -32.43 27.45
C ILE A 466 -31.51 -32.69 26.28
N LEU A 467 -30.24 -32.97 26.58
CA LEU A 467 -29.24 -33.34 25.59
C LEU A 467 -29.58 -34.65 24.88
N ALA A 468 -30.05 -35.67 25.61
CA ALA A 468 -30.45 -36.94 25.01
C ALA A 468 -31.59 -36.76 24.00
N LYS A 469 -32.60 -35.93 24.32
CA LYS A 469 -33.74 -35.67 23.42
C LYS A 469 -33.32 -34.90 22.16
N LYS A 470 -32.49 -33.86 22.31
CA LYS A 470 -31.97 -33.08 21.17
C LYS A 470 -31.01 -33.87 20.28
N GLN A 471 -30.32 -34.87 20.83
CA GLN A 471 -29.46 -35.77 20.06
C GLN A 471 -30.25 -36.62 19.04
N VAL A 472 -31.43 -37.12 19.42
CA VAL A 472 -32.30 -37.93 18.55
C VAL A 472 -32.91 -37.08 17.43
N GLU A 473 -33.36 -35.87 17.74
CA GLU A 473 -33.86 -34.89 16.76
C GLU A 473 -32.77 -34.54 15.73
N TYR A 474 -31.54 -34.29 16.21
CA TYR A 474 -30.37 -34.07 15.36
C TYR A 474 -30.07 -35.24 14.44
N ASP A 475 -30.06 -36.47 14.95
CA ASP A 475 -29.71 -37.65 14.15
C ASP A 475 -30.74 -37.89 13.03
N THR A 476 -32.01 -37.53 13.25
CA THR A 476 -33.09 -37.64 12.23
C THR A 476 -32.89 -36.64 11.09
N ILE A 477 -32.76 -35.34 11.41
CA ILE A 477 -32.55 -34.26 10.43
C ILE A 477 -31.24 -34.47 9.66
N LYS A 478 -30.20 -34.94 10.34
CA LYS A 478 -28.90 -35.27 9.74
C LYS A 478 -29.03 -36.33 8.66
N ASN A 479 -29.77 -37.40 8.91
CA ASN A 479 -29.87 -38.53 8.00
C ASN A 479 -30.60 -38.13 6.70
N GLU A 480 -31.70 -37.39 6.81
CA GLU A 480 -32.45 -36.87 5.66
C GLU A 480 -31.61 -35.91 4.81
N PHE A 481 -30.92 -34.96 5.45
CA PHE A 481 -30.04 -34.02 4.76
C PHE A 481 -28.85 -34.71 4.07
N ILE A 482 -28.21 -35.68 4.73
CA ILE A 482 -27.08 -36.44 4.16
C ILE A 482 -27.55 -37.26 2.96
N GLN A 483 -28.72 -37.88 3.01
CA GLN A 483 -29.27 -38.64 1.88
C GLN A 483 -29.52 -37.74 0.66
N ASN A 484 -30.21 -36.60 0.86
CA ASN A 484 -30.48 -35.64 -0.22
C ASN A 484 -29.18 -35.09 -0.83
N TYR A 485 -28.19 -34.76 0.00
CA TYR A 485 -26.89 -34.30 -0.45
C TYR A 485 -26.13 -35.36 -1.25
N ASN A 486 -26.11 -36.61 -0.78
CA ASN A 486 -25.39 -37.70 -1.44
C ASN A 486 -26.02 -38.03 -2.81
N ASN A 487 -27.35 -38.00 -2.92
CA ASN A 487 -28.04 -38.19 -4.19
C ASN A 487 -27.63 -37.10 -5.20
N TRP A 488 -27.75 -35.82 -4.81
CA TRP A 488 -27.30 -34.69 -5.62
C TRP A 488 -25.81 -34.82 -6.01
N LEU A 489 -24.94 -35.13 -5.04
CA LEU A 489 -23.50 -35.29 -5.28
C LEU A 489 -23.21 -36.37 -6.33
N SER A 490 -23.94 -37.49 -6.27
CA SER A 490 -23.79 -38.59 -7.22
C SER A 490 -24.16 -38.19 -8.65
N GLU A 491 -25.24 -37.41 -8.81
CA GLU A 491 -25.68 -36.89 -10.11
C GLU A 491 -24.66 -35.89 -10.67
N GLN A 492 -24.19 -34.97 -9.84
CA GLN A 492 -23.21 -33.97 -10.26
C GLN A 492 -21.88 -34.60 -10.66
N ILE A 493 -21.41 -35.62 -9.94
CA ILE A 493 -20.17 -36.32 -10.31
C ILE A 493 -20.33 -37.04 -11.65
N LYS A 494 -21.48 -37.67 -11.91
CA LYS A 494 -21.76 -38.30 -13.21
C LYS A 494 -21.68 -37.27 -14.34
N GLU A 495 -22.34 -36.14 -14.18
CA GLU A 495 -22.34 -35.07 -15.18
C GLU A 495 -20.94 -34.48 -15.41
N ILE A 496 -20.20 -34.18 -14.33
CA ILE A 496 -18.82 -33.68 -14.44
C ILE A 496 -17.91 -34.68 -15.15
N ASN A 497 -18.07 -35.98 -14.88
CA ASN A 497 -17.29 -37.02 -15.54
C ASN A 497 -17.63 -37.10 -17.04
N PHE A 498 -18.91 -36.99 -17.40
CA PHE A 498 -19.35 -36.92 -18.79
C PHE A 498 -18.76 -35.69 -19.51
N GLN A 499 -18.79 -34.52 -18.89
CA GLN A 499 -18.21 -33.30 -19.46
C GLN A 499 -16.68 -33.40 -19.60
N LYS A 500 -15.98 -34.03 -18.63
CA LYS A 500 -14.54 -34.30 -18.72
C LYS A 500 -14.20 -35.25 -19.87
N GLN A 501 -15.01 -36.29 -20.07
CA GLN A 501 -14.83 -37.24 -21.17
C GLN A 501 -15.04 -36.54 -22.52
N THR A 502 -16.09 -35.73 -22.64
CA THR A 502 -16.35 -34.89 -23.81
C THR A 502 -15.17 -33.95 -24.11
N GLN A 503 -14.62 -33.31 -23.08
CA GLN A 503 -13.44 -32.47 -23.21
C GLN A 503 -12.22 -33.25 -23.74
N THR A 504 -11.96 -34.45 -23.21
CA THR A 504 -10.84 -35.27 -23.68
C THR A 504 -11.00 -35.71 -25.13
N ASP A 505 -12.23 -36.01 -25.57
CA ASP A 505 -12.55 -36.33 -26.95
C ASP A 505 -12.25 -35.14 -27.87
N PHE A 506 -12.72 -33.93 -27.53
CA PHE A 506 -12.41 -32.72 -28.32
C PHE A 506 -10.92 -32.41 -28.39
N PHE A 507 -10.16 -32.55 -27.30
CA PHE A 507 -8.71 -32.37 -27.35
C PHE A 507 -8.03 -33.40 -28.26
N SER A 508 -8.52 -34.64 -28.31
CA SER A 508 -8.02 -35.67 -29.22
C SER A 508 -8.30 -35.32 -30.69
N LYS A 509 -9.52 -34.83 -30.97
CA LYS A 509 -9.95 -34.35 -32.29
C LYS A 509 -9.13 -33.15 -32.76
N ILE A 510 -8.87 -32.17 -31.89
CA ILE A 510 -8.02 -31.01 -32.20
C ILE A 510 -6.55 -31.42 -32.42
N SER A 511 -6.06 -32.39 -31.66
CA SER A 511 -4.72 -32.97 -31.88
C SER A 511 -4.61 -33.64 -33.25
N PHE A 512 -5.68 -34.30 -33.71
CA PHE A 512 -5.75 -34.85 -35.06
C PHE A 512 -5.74 -33.76 -36.14
N LEU A 513 -6.52 -32.69 -35.98
CA LEU A 513 -6.48 -31.52 -36.88
C LEU A 513 -5.09 -30.89 -36.93
N GLU A 514 -4.41 -30.77 -35.80
CA GLU A 514 -3.03 -30.25 -35.73
C GLU A 514 -2.04 -31.12 -36.52
N LYS A 515 -2.17 -32.46 -36.46
CA LYS A 515 -1.36 -33.37 -37.30
C LYS A 515 -1.62 -33.15 -38.79
N LYS A 516 -2.88 -32.91 -39.18
CA LYS A 516 -3.21 -32.57 -40.58
C LYS A 516 -2.57 -31.25 -41.02
N VAL A 517 -2.65 -30.20 -40.20
CA VAL A 517 -2.00 -28.91 -40.49
C VAL A 517 -0.48 -29.05 -40.63
N LEU A 518 0.16 -29.87 -39.78
CA LEU A 518 1.58 -30.19 -39.91
C LEU A 518 1.90 -30.90 -41.24
N ALA A 519 1.07 -31.86 -41.65
CA ALA A 519 1.22 -32.56 -42.92
C ALA A 519 1.00 -31.65 -44.14
N ILE A 520 0.00 -30.76 -44.08
CA ILE A 520 -0.25 -29.72 -45.08
C ILE A 520 0.98 -28.84 -45.24
N HIS A 521 1.55 -28.36 -44.13
CA HIS A 521 2.76 -27.55 -44.14
C HIS A 521 3.95 -28.29 -44.79
N GLN A 522 4.21 -29.54 -44.40
CA GLN A 522 5.28 -30.35 -45.00
C GLN A 522 5.10 -30.55 -46.51
N LYS A 523 3.88 -30.90 -46.96
CA LYS A 523 3.56 -31.07 -48.38
C LYS A 523 3.70 -29.75 -49.15
N PHE A 524 3.25 -28.64 -48.57
CA PHE A 524 3.36 -27.31 -49.15
C PHE A 524 4.83 -26.89 -49.34
N ILE A 525 5.66 -27.06 -48.31
CA ILE A 525 7.11 -26.78 -48.41
C ILE A 525 7.77 -27.69 -49.45
N ALA A 526 7.41 -28.97 -49.52
CA ALA A 526 7.92 -29.89 -50.53
C ALA A 526 7.57 -29.43 -51.97
N LYS A 527 6.33 -28.99 -52.22
CA LYS A 527 5.90 -28.43 -53.51
C LYS A 527 6.64 -27.14 -53.87
N ILE A 528 6.89 -26.24 -52.92
CA ILE A 528 7.67 -25.02 -53.20
C ILE A 528 9.13 -25.38 -53.49
N LYS A 529 9.71 -26.31 -52.73
CA LYS A 529 11.12 -26.70 -52.85
C LYS A 529 11.45 -27.33 -54.21
N SER A 530 10.52 -28.05 -54.84
CA SER A 530 10.74 -28.67 -56.15
C SER A 530 10.94 -27.66 -57.30
N THR A 531 10.59 -26.38 -57.11
CA THR A 531 10.81 -25.33 -58.12
C THR A 531 12.21 -24.71 -58.09
N GLY A 532 12.99 -24.92 -57.03
CA GLY A 532 14.37 -24.40 -56.90
C GLY A 532 14.55 -22.89 -56.69
N GLN A 533 13.49 -22.07 -56.76
CA GLN A 533 13.60 -20.59 -56.83
C GLN A 533 13.29 -19.82 -55.54
N PHE A 534 12.92 -20.47 -54.43
CA PHE A 534 12.33 -19.80 -53.23
C PHE A 534 13.02 -20.08 -51.88
N SER A 535 14.32 -20.36 -51.84
CA SER A 535 15.04 -20.77 -50.61
C SER A 535 14.87 -19.81 -49.42
N ASN A 536 15.00 -18.50 -49.64
CA ASN A 536 14.83 -17.47 -48.60
C ASN A 536 13.37 -17.37 -48.12
N GLN A 537 12.41 -17.53 -49.02
CA GLN A 537 10.98 -17.49 -48.67
C GLN A 537 10.57 -18.71 -47.84
N ILE A 538 11.04 -19.91 -48.20
CA ILE A 538 10.85 -21.14 -47.42
C ILE A 538 11.35 -20.94 -45.98
N ARG A 539 12.58 -20.42 -45.82
CA ARG A 539 13.16 -20.16 -44.50
C ARG A 539 12.30 -19.21 -43.65
N ASN A 540 11.76 -18.16 -44.25
CA ASN A 540 10.88 -17.21 -43.56
C ASN A 540 9.54 -17.85 -43.15
N ILE A 541 8.95 -18.66 -44.02
CA ILE A 541 7.71 -19.41 -43.75
C ILE A 541 7.93 -20.40 -42.60
N ASP A 542 8.99 -21.21 -42.66
CA ASP A 542 9.33 -22.18 -41.61
C ASP A 542 9.60 -21.50 -40.27
N ASN A 543 10.33 -20.38 -40.28
CA ASN A 543 10.59 -19.61 -39.05
C ASN A 543 9.28 -19.13 -38.41
N ARG A 544 8.38 -18.51 -39.19
CA ARG A 544 7.08 -18.04 -38.70
C ARG A 544 6.20 -19.17 -38.20
N PHE A 545 6.20 -20.30 -38.89
CA PHE A 545 5.46 -21.49 -38.49
C PHE A 545 5.96 -22.05 -37.16
N ASN A 546 7.28 -22.22 -37.03
CA ASN A 546 7.92 -22.71 -35.82
C ASN A 546 7.73 -21.76 -34.63
N GLU A 547 7.75 -20.44 -34.87
CA GLU A 547 7.47 -19.43 -33.85
C GLU A 547 6.06 -19.60 -33.28
N LYS A 548 5.03 -19.76 -34.13
CA LYS A 548 3.65 -20.00 -33.68
C LYS A 548 3.50 -21.30 -32.88
N ILE A 549 4.17 -22.38 -33.31
CA ILE A 549 4.19 -23.64 -32.56
C ILE A 549 4.87 -23.45 -31.20
N ALA A 550 6.00 -22.73 -31.14
CA ALA A 550 6.70 -22.45 -29.90
C ALA A 550 5.80 -21.67 -28.94
N ILE A 551 5.10 -20.63 -29.41
CA ILE A 551 4.14 -19.85 -28.61
C ILE A 551 3.06 -20.77 -28.01
N ILE A 552 2.45 -21.66 -28.78
CA ILE A 552 1.43 -22.58 -28.27
C ILE A 552 2.02 -23.57 -27.26
N LYS A 553 3.26 -24.04 -27.48
CA LYS A 553 3.96 -24.87 -26.49
C LYS A 553 4.17 -24.13 -25.17
N THR A 554 4.46 -22.82 -25.19
CA THR A 554 4.59 -22.03 -23.94
C THR A 554 3.29 -21.97 -23.15
N LEU A 555 2.14 -21.93 -23.83
CA LEU A 555 0.81 -21.92 -23.18
C LEU A 555 0.53 -23.22 -22.39
N ASN A 556 1.18 -24.34 -22.72
CA ASN A 556 1.04 -25.57 -21.93
C ASN A 556 1.58 -25.44 -20.49
N VAL A 557 2.49 -24.48 -20.23
CA VAL A 557 2.95 -24.18 -18.87
C VAL A 557 1.79 -23.66 -18.03
N GLU A 558 0.88 -22.88 -18.61
CA GLU A 558 -0.29 -22.36 -17.90
C GLU A 558 -1.26 -23.46 -17.47
N LYS A 559 -1.42 -24.51 -18.29
CA LYS A 559 -2.19 -25.70 -17.90
C LYS A 559 -1.68 -26.31 -16.58
N ILE A 560 -0.36 -26.35 -16.38
CA ILE A 560 0.26 -26.87 -15.15
C ILE A 560 0.00 -25.92 -13.99
N ASN A 561 0.12 -24.60 -14.21
CA ASN A 561 -0.17 -23.59 -13.19
C ASN A 561 -1.61 -23.68 -12.70
N ILE A 562 -2.58 -23.70 -13.62
CA ILE A 562 -4.02 -23.80 -13.30
C ILE A 562 -4.31 -25.08 -12.53
N ARG A 563 -3.79 -26.23 -12.96
CA ARG A 563 -3.95 -27.49 -12.21
C ARG A 563 -3.47 -27.38 -10.76
N ASN A 564 -2.35 -26.70 -10.53
CA ASN A 564 -1.84 -26.47 -9.19
C ASN A 564 -2.74 -25.51 -8.38
N VAL A 565 -3.29 -24.48 -9.01
CA VAL A 565 -4.23 -23.54 -8.39
C VAL A 565 -5.50 -24.28 -7.95
N TYR A 566 -6.12 -25.09 -8.83
CA TYR A 566 -7.29 -25.90 -8.50
C TYR A 566 -7.00 -26.94 -7.41
N LYS A 567 -5.82 -27.57 -7.42
CA LYS A 567 -5.41 -28.43 -6.30
C LYS A 567 -5.40 -27.66 -4.98
N ASN A 568 -4.88 -26.44 -4.97
CA ASN A 568 -4.82 -25.64 -3.75
C ASN A 568 -6.18 -25.12 -3.31
N ILE A 569 -7.09 -24.78 -4.23
CA ILE A 569 -8.45 -24.36 -3.87
C ILE A 569 -9.26 -25.52 -3.29
N GLN A 570 -9.10 -26.74 -3.82
CA GLN A 570 -9.68 -27.95 -3.25
C GLN A 570 -9.16 -28.23 -1.83
N LEU A 571 -7.88 -27.95 -1.56
CA LEU A 571 -7.31 -28.01 -0.20
C LEU A 571 -7.89 -26.90 0.69
N PHE A 572 -8.07 -25.70 0.13
CA PHE A 572 -8.62 -24.54 0.84
C PHE A 572 -10.08 -24.74 1.26
N TYR A 573 -10.87 -25.43 0.43
CA TYR A 573 -12.26 -25.79 0.68
C TYR A 573 -12.42 -27.08 1.53
N GLY A 574 -11.32 -27.75 1.89
CA GLY A 574 -11.37 -29.01 2.64
C GLY A 574 -11.91 -30.22 1.84
N ILE A 575 -12.04 -30.09 0.52
CA ILE A 575 -12.43 -31.17 -0.40
C ILE A 575 -11.31 -32.20 -0.47
N LYS A 576 -10.07 -31.72 -0.68
CA LYS A 576 -8.85 -32.56 -0.59
C LYS A 576 -8.23 -32.44 0.79
N LYS A 577 -7.67 -33.57 1.27
CA LYS A 577 -6.87 -33.61 2.50
C LYS A 577 -5.38 -33.48 2.18
N ALA A 578 -4.65 -32.75 3.00
CA ALA A 578 -3.19 -32.70 2.95
C ALA A 578 -2.60 -33.73 3.94
N PRO A 579 -1.40 -34.29 3.67
CA PRO A 579 -0.78 -35.26 4.58
C PRO A 579 -0.41 -34.65 5.94
N SER A 580 -0.18 -33.34 5.99
CA SER A 580 0.06 -32.63 7.25
C SER A 580 -0.53 -31.23 7.22
N PHE A 581 -0.87 -30.73 8.41
CA PHE A 581 -1.39 -29.36 8.57
C PHE A 581 -0.36 -28.29 8.15
N PHE A 582 0.93 -28.60 8.25
CA PHE A 582 1.99 -27.73 7.74
C PHE A 582 1.97 -27.60 6.22
N LEU A 583 1.82 -28.72 5.49
CA LEU A 583 1.72 -28.74 4.04
C LEU A 583 0.44 -28.07 3.54
N LEU A 584 -0.67 -28.24 4.27
CA LEU A 584 -1.92 -27.53 4.04
C LEU A 584 -1.71 -26.01 4.11
N LYS A 585 -1.17 -25.52 5.23
CA LYS A 585 -0.88 -24.08 5.44
C LYS A 585 0.06 -23.53 4.37
N ARG A 586 1.07 -24.29 3.96
CA ARG A 586 2.00 -23.88 2.90
C ARG A 586 1.29 -23.75 1.55
N SER A 587 0.40 -24.69 1.21
CA SER A 587 -0.33 -24.70 -0.06
C SER A 587 -1.35 -23.57 -0.13
N ILE A 588 -2.13 -23.36 0.93
CA ILE A 588 -3.07 -22.25 1.06
C ILE A 588 -2.34 -20.91 1.01
N LYS A 589 -1.21 -20.78 1.69
CA LYS A 589 -0.36 -19.57 1.61
C LYS A 589 0.09 -19.28 0.18
N LYS A 590 0.52 -20.32 -0.57
CA LYS A 590 0.95 -20.16 -1.97
C LYS A 590 -0.20 -19.68 -2.85
N PHE A 591 -1.38 -20.25 -2.66
CA PHE A 591 -2.61 -19.89 -3.38
C PHE A 591 -3.04 -18.45 -3.13
N ILE A 592 -3.19 -18.04 -1.87
CA ILE A 592 -3.57 -16.66 -1.53
C ILE A 592 -2.54 -15.67 -2.09
N LEU A 593 -1.26 -16.02 -2.03
CA LEU A 593 -0.21 -15.16 -2.53
C LEU A 593 -0.26 -15.02 -4.06
N SER A 594 -0.55 -16.09 -4.80
CA SER A 594 -0.76 -15.99 -6.25
C SER A 594 -1.99 -15.14 -6.58
N GLU A 595 -3.10 -15.33 -5.87
CA GLU A 595 -4.34 -14.62 -6.19
C GLU A 595 -4.19 -13.11 -6.00
N LEU A 596 -3.58 -12.67 -4.89
CA LEU A 596 -3.31 -11.25 -4.65
C LEU A 596 -2.40 -10.61 -5.71
N ILE A 597 -1.45 -11.39 -6.25
CA ILE A 597 -0.54 -10.92 -7.30
C ILE A 597 -1.28 -10.81 -8.63
N TYR A 598 -2.11 -11.80 -8.96
CA TYR A 598 -2.91 -11.81 -10.18
C TYR A 598 -3.93 -10.68 -10.19
N GLU A 599 -4.67 -10.51 -9.10
CA GLU A 599 -5.61 -9.41 -8.92
C GLU A 599 -4.90 -8.04 -9.03
N ALA A 600 -3.68 -7.91 -8.47
CA ALA A 600 -2.90 -6.67 -8.60
C ALA A 600 -2.49 -6.35 -10.04
N LEU A 601 -2.22 -7.36 -10.86
CA LEU A 601 -1.90 -7.20 -12.28
C LEU A 601 -3.16 -6.86 -13.11
N GLU A 602 -4.27 -7.53 -12.85
CA GLU A 602 -5.55 -7.25 -13.53
C GLU A 602 -6.06 -5.84 -13.22
N ASN A 603 -5.93 -5.41 -11.96
CA ASN A 603 -6.27 -4.05 -11.53
C ASN A 603 -5.54 -2.96 -12.32
N VAL A 604 -4.37 -3.26 -12.90
CA VAL A 604 -3.62 -2.33 -13.75
C VAL A 604 -3.72 -2.66 -15.25
N GLY A 605 -4.64 -3.54 -15.64
CA GLY A 605 -4.90 -3.95 -17.03
C GLY A 605 -3.84 -4.87 -17.62
N LEU A 606 -3.19 -5.69 -16.80
CA LEU A 606 -2.21 -6.70 -17.23
C LEU A 606 -2.75 -8.12 -17.01
N LEU A 607 -2.33 -9.06 -17.86
CA LEU A 607 -2.73 -10.46 -17.77
C LEU A 607 -2.05 -11.15 -16.57
N ARG A 608 -2.73 -12.14 -15.96
CA ARG A 608 -2.18 -12.95 -14.84
C ARG A 608 -0.86 -13.63 -15.21
N SER A 609 -0.75 -14.12 -16.45
CA SER A 609 0.44 -14.79 -16.99
C SER A 609 1.70 -13.93 -16.97
N PHE A 610 1.55 -12.60 -17.00
CA PHE A 610 2.66 -11.66 -16.95
C PHE A 610 3.43 -11.70 -15.62
N ALA A 611 2.85 -12.30 -14.58
CA ALA A 611 3.53 -12.53 -13.31
C ALA A 611 4.85 -13.32 -13.50
N TYR A 612 4.93 -14.21 -14.48
CA TYR A 612 6.10 -15.08 -14.65
C TYR A 612 7.20 -14.51 -15.55
N ARG A 613 6.95 -13.37 -16.18
CA ARG A 613 7.90 -12.65 -17.04
C ARG A 613 8.83 -11.74 -16.24
N TYR A 614 9.89 -11.28 -16.88
CA TYR A 614 10.89 -10.36 -16.33
C TYR A 614 10.61 -8.91 -16.77
N PRO A 615 11.03 -7.89 -15.99
CA PRO A 615 10.79 -6.48 -16.31
C PRO A 615 11.26 -6.02 -17.70
N HIS A 616 12.32 -6.62 -18.25
CA HIS A 616 12.87 -6.25 -19.55
C HIS A 616 11.99 -6.74 -20.74
N GLU A 617 11.06 -7.67 -20.49
CA GLU A 617 10.13 -8.21 -21.49
C GLU A 617 8.86 -7.36 -21.67
N PHE A 618 8.80 -6.17 -21.06
CA PHE A 618 7.65 -5.27 -21.05
C PHE A 618 7.96 -3.90 -21.65
N SER A 619 6.96 -3.28 -22.29
CA SER A 619 7.05 -1.89 -22.76
C SER A 619 7.15 -0.89 -21.59
N GLY A 620 7.52 0.37 -21.88
CA GLY A 620 7.57 1.44 -20.87
C GLY A 620 6.26 1.59 -20.08
N GLY A 621 5.13 1.67 -20.79
CA GLY A 621 3.80 1.76 -20.17
C GLY A 621 3.42 0.52 -19.35
N GLN A 622 3.75 -0.69 -19.83
CA GLN A 622 3.50 -1.93 -19.08
C GLN A 622 4.35 -2.00 -17.80
N ARG A 623 5.62 -1.59 -17.86
CA ARG A 623 6.48 -1.48 -16.68
C ARG A 623 5.94 -0.48 -15.67
N GLN A 624 5.40 0.64 -16.15
CA GLN A 624 4.78 1.63 -15.25
C GLN A 624 3.54 1.07 -14.57
N ARG A 625 2.68 0.35 -15.30
CA ARG A 625 1.54 -0.39 -14.73
C ARG A 625 2.00 -1.39 -13.65
N ILE A 626 3.10 -2.11 -13.88
CA ILE A 626 3.70 -3.01 -12.87
C ILE A 626 4.19 -2.24 -11.64
N ALA A 627 4.82 -1.08 -11.82
CA ALA A 627 5.27 -0.25 -10.71
C ALA A 627 4.08 0.27 -9.87
N ILE A 628 2.98 0.66 -10.54
CA ILE A 628 1.71 1.02 -9.90
C ILE A 628 1.13 -0.18 -9.13
N ALA A 629 1.07 -1.36 -9.74
CA ALA A 629 0.60 -2.58 -9.08
C ALA A 629 1.43 -2.90 -7.83
N ARG A 630 2.75 -2.74 -7.90
CA ARG A 630 3.67 -2.95 -6.77
C ARG A 630 3.39 -2.01 -5.60
N ALA A 631 3.09 -0.74 -5.88
CA ALA A 631 2.70 0.22 -4.85
C ALA A 631 1.33 -0.13 -4.25
N LEU A 632 0.39 -0.59 -5.07
CA LEU A 632 -1.00 -0.81 -4.67
C LEU A 632 -1.28 -2.15 -3.99
N ILE A 633 -0.48 -3.19 -4.25
CA ILE A 633 -0.69 -4.54 -3.71
C ILE A 633 -0.63 -4.58 -2.17
N VAL A 634 -0.08 -3.52 -1.54
CA VAL A 634 -0.01 -3.36 -0.09
C VAL A 634 -1.29 -2.75 0.50
N GLU A 635 -2.23 -2.32 -0.36
CA GLU A 635 -3.43 -1.54 -0.02
C GLU A 635 -3.10 -0.30 0.83
N PRO A 636 -2.22 0.61 0.34
CA PRO A 636 -1.86 1.81 1.08
C PRO A 636 -3.07 2.73 1.27
N LYS A 637 -2.95 3.73 2.14
CA LYS A 637 -3.94 4.82 2.29
C LYS A 637 -3.49 6.10 1.59
N VAL A 638 -2.18 6.26 1.43
CA VAL A 638 -1.55 7.39 0.76
C VAL A 638 -0.58 6.90 -0.31
N ILE A 639 -0.63 7.49 -1.49
CA ILE A 639 0.32 7.24 -2.57
C ILE A 639 0.99 8.55 -2.95
N ILE A 640 2.30 8.49 -3.19
CA ILE A 640 3.07 9.59 -3.74
C ILE A 640 3.52 9.17 -5.13
N ALA A 641 3.02 9.85 -6.15
CA ALA A 641 3.42 9.60 -7.52
C ALA A 641 4.36 10.71 -7.97
N ASP A 642 5.64 10.38 -8.12
CA ASP A 642 6.71 11.29 -8.48
C ASP A 642 6.94 11.23 -9.98
N GLU A 643 6.31 12.13 -10.73
CA GLU A 643 6.33 12.18 -12.19
C GLU A 643 6.09 10.80 -12.86
N PRO A 644 5.01 10.09 -12.48
CA PRO A 644 4.79 8.69 -12.86
C PRO A 644 4.53 8.48 -14.37
N ILE A 645 4.48 9.55 -15.14
CA ILE A 645 4.19 9.54 -16.59
C ILE A 645 5.33 10.15 -17.41
N ALA A 646 6.40 10.62 -16.76
CA ALA A 646 7.57 11.13 -17.45
C ALA A 646 8.12 10.03 -18.36
N SER A 647 8.52 10.38 -19.58
CA SER A 647 9.05 9.48 -20.63
C SER A 647 8.08 8.51 -21.30
N LEU A 648 6.76 8.65 -21.11
CA LEU A 648 5.75 7.84 -21.80
C LEU A 648 5.08 8.62 -22.94
N ASP A 649 4.64 7.91 -23.98
CA ASP A 649 3.85 8.48 -25.08
C ASP A 649 2.52 9.05 -24.58
N ILE A 650 2.04 10.14 -25.19
CA ILE A 650 0.83 10.89 -24.77
C ILE A 650 -0.39 9.97 -24.59
N SER A 651 -0.59 9.01 -25.49
CA SER A 651 -1.70 8.04 -25.42
C SER A 651 -1.59 7.13 -24.19
N ILE A 652 -0.38 6.70 -23.83
CA ILE A 652 -0.11 5.87 -22.64
C ILE A 652 -0.26 6.68 -21.36
N GLN A 653 0.19 7.95 -21.37
CA GLN A 653 0.01 8.86 -20.23
C GLN A 653 -1.48 8.99 -19.87
N ALA A 654 -2.33 9.26 -20.86
CA ALA A 654 -3.79 9.38 -20.66
C ALA A 654 -4.39 8.09 -20.06
N GLN A 655 -3.97 6.92 -20.53
CA GLN A 655 -4.43 5.64 -19.97
C GLN A 655 -4.02 5.47 -18.49
N ILE A 656 -2.79 5.86 -18.12
CA ILE A 656 -2.29 5.75 -16.76
C ILE A 656 -2.98 6.75 -15.83
N ILE A 657 -3.24 7.97 -16.30
CA ILE A 657 -3.97 8.99 -15.53
C ILE A 657 -5.39 8.51 -15.22
N ASN A 658 -6.10 8.00 -16.23
CA ASN A 658 -7.45 7.45 -16.04
C ASN A 658 -7.44 6.24 -15.09
N LEU A 659 -6.42 5.38 -15.20
CA LEU A 659 -6.22 4.26 -14.28
C LEU A 659 -6.04 4.75 -12.83
N LEU A 660 -5.16 5.74 -12.59
CA LEU A 660 -4.93 6.29 -11.26
C LEU A 660 -6.20 6.94 -10.68
N LYS A 661 -6.92 7.73 -11.48
CA LYS A 661 -8.18 8.37 -11.08
C LYS A 661 -9.24 7.34 -10.68
N LYS A 662 -9.38 6.27 -11.48
CA LYS A 662 -10.26 5.12 -11.18
C LYS A 662 -9.88 4.46 -9.85
N LEU A 663 -8.60 4.12 -9.68
CA LEU A 663 -8.11 3.40 -8.50
C LEU A 663 -8.20 4.24 -7.22
N VAL A 664 -7.96 5.55 -7.31
CA VAL A 664 -8.15 6.48 -6.18
C VAL A 664 -9.60 6.45 -5.70
N LYS A 665 -10.56 6.52 -6.62
CA LYS A 665 -11.99 6.49 -6.31
C LYS A 665 -12.43 5.14 -5.74
N GLU A 666 -12.09 4.04 -6.40
CA GLU A 666 -12.52 2.68 -6.01
C GLU A 666 -11.94 2.24 -4.66
N LYS A 667 -10.67 2.59 -4.38
CA LYS A 667 -9.97 2.15 -3.16
C LYS A 667 -9.95 3.20 -2.05
N ASN A 668 -10.60 4.36 -2.25
CA ASN A 668 -10.60 5.50 -1.34
C ASN A 668 -9.16 5.87 -0.89
N LEU A 669 -8.27 5.97 -1.88
CA LEU A 669 -6.85 6.28 -1.69
C LEU A 669 -6.66 7.80 -1.70
N SER A 670 -5.65 8.28 -1.01
CA SER A 670 -5.24 9.69 -1.09
C SER A 670 -3.97 9.77 -1.92
N LEU A 671 -3.90 10.68 -2.89
CA LEU A 671 -2.80 10.74 -3.86
C LEU A 671 -2.11 12.11 -3.80
N ILE A 672 -0.79 12.10 -3.67
CA ILE A 672 0.05 13.25 -3.99
C ILE A 672 0.62 13.01 -5.38
N PHE A 673 0.26 13.87 -6.33
CA PHE A 673 0.70 13.77 -7.72
C PHE A 673 1.71 14.89 -7.99
N ILE A 674 2.99 14.53 -8.12
CA ILE A 674 4.06 15.45 -8.48
C ILE A 674 4.21 15.42 -9.99
N ALA A 675 4.09 16.57 -10.64
CA ALA A 675 4.23 16.70 -12.08
C ALA A 675 4.93 18.00 -12.46
N HIS A 676 5.45 18.03 -13.68
CA HIS A 676 5.87 19.24 -14.36
C HIS A 676 4.84 19.72 -15.40
N ASP A 677 3.98 18.83 -15.91
CA ASP A 677 2.89 19.18 -16.82
C ASP A 677 1.64 19.62 -16.06
N LEU A 678 1.25 20.88 -16.25
CA LEU A 678 0.10 21.50 -15.61
C LEU A 678 -1.24 20.97 -16.13
N SER A 679 -1.33 20.60 -17.42
CA SER A 679 -2.55 20.09 -18.05
C SER A 679 -3.00 18.78 -17.41
N VAL A 680 -2.03 17.94 -17.05
CA VAL A 680 -2.29 16.68 -16.35
C VAL A 680 -2.82 16.94 -14.94
N VAL A 681 -2.27 17.93 -14.24
CA VAL A 681 -2.71 18.27 -12.87
C VAL A 681 -4.09 18.90 -12.87
N GLU A 682 -4.39 19.77 -13.85
CA GLU A 682 -5.72 20.35 -14.05
C GLU A 682 -6.81 19.27 -14.17
N TYR A 683 -6.54 18.23 -14.96
CA TYR A 683 -7.50 17.14 -15.16
C TYR A 683 -7.63 16.18 -13.94
N LEU A 684 -6.58 16.04 -13.15
CA LEU A 684 -6.46 14.97 -12.14
C LEU A 684 -6.65 15.45 -10.69
N ALA A 685 -6.15 16.62 -10.32
CA ALA A 685 -6.03 17.03 -8.92
C ALA A 685 -7.22 17.86 -8.43
N ASP A 686 -7.62 17.67 -7.17
CA ASP A 686 -8.68 18.46 -6.51
C ASP A 686 -8.13 19.80 -5.97
N GLU A 687 -6.91 19.77 -5.43
CA GLU A 687 -6.17 20.93 -4.95
C GLU A 687 -4.74 20.88 -5.51
N VAL A 688 -4.12 22.05 -5.69
CA VAL A 688 -2.77 22.19 -6.25
C VAL A 688 -1.88 23.05 -5.35
N LEU A 689 -0.60 22.66 -5.26
CA LEU A 689 0.48 23.38 -4.60
C LEU A 689 1.51 23.78 -5.65
N ILE A 690 1.71 25.08 -5.83
CA ILE A 690 2.75 25.63 -6.71
C ILE A 690 4.02 25.85 -5.89
N MET A 691 5.12 25.26 -6.35
CA MET A 691 6.39 25.23 -5.65
C MET A 691 7.48 25.96 -6.43
N HIS A 692 8.19 26.85 -5.75
CA HIS A 692 9.36 27.56 -6.26
C HIS A 692 10.41 27.74 -5.16
N ALA A 693 11.68 27.54 -5.49
CA ALA A 693 12.82 27.73 -4.59
C ALA A 693 12.65 27.09 -3.19
N GLY A 694 12.10 25.87 -3.12
CA GLY A 694 11.90 25.14 -1.85
C GLY A 694 10.70 25.59 -1.01
N LYS A 695 9.88 26.53 -1.49
CA LYS A 695 8.67 27.07 -0.83
C LYS A 695 7.42 26.76 -1.64
N ILE A 696 6.27 26.70 -0.96
CA ILE A 696 4.95 26.77 -1.63
C ILE A 696 4.65 28.25 -1.82
N VAL A 697 4.52 28.68 -3.08
CA VAL A 697 4.26 30.09 -3.42
C VAL A 697 2.78 30.40 -3.60
N GLU A 698 1.99 29.39 -3.97
CA GLU A 698 0.55 29.51 -4.14
C GLU A 698 -0.11 28.15 -3.92
N LYS A 699 -1.26 28.10 -3.25
CA LYS A 699 -2.01 26.86 -3.01
C LYS A 699 -3.52 27.10 -2.95
N GLY A 700 -4.29 26.11 -3.41
CA GLY A 700 -5.74 26.15 -3.36
C GLY A 700 -6.42 25.12 -4.24
N LYS A 701 -7.73 25.30 -4.48
CA LYS A 701 -8.47 24.46 -5.42
C LYS A 701 -7.90 24.61 -6.82
N THR A 702 -7.82 23.50 -7.55
CA THR A 702 -7.24 23.48 -8.90
C THR A 702 -7.91 24.49 -9.81
N ASP A 703 -9.24 24.45 -9.94
CA ASP A 703 -9.99 25.38 -10.80
C ASP A 703 -9.75 26.85 -10.45
N GLU A 704 -9.65 27.16 -9.15
CA GLU A 704 -9.46 28.52 -8.66
C GLU A 704 -8.07 29.07 -8.99
N ILE A 705 -7.02 28.26 -8.84
CA ILE A 705 -5.65 28.66 -9.21
C ILE A 705 -5.48 28.78 -10.72
N PHE A 706 -6.08 27.88 -11.50
CA PHE A 706 -5.95 27.90 -12.96
C PHE A 706 -6.76 29.05 -13.59
N GLN A 707 -7.90 29.41 -13.02
CA GLN A 707 -8.71 30.55 -13.49
C GLN A 707 -8.15 31.90 -13.00
N ASN A 708 -7.71 31.97 -11.74
CA ASN A 708 -7.33 33.23 -11.08
C ASN A 708 -5.93 33.20 -10.47
N PRO A 709 -4.87 32.84 -11.21
CA PRO A 709 -3.51 32.78 -10.66
C PRO A 709 -3.05 34.16 -10.22
N THR A 710 -2.49 34.28 -9.01
CA THR A 710 -2.14 35.59 -8.43
C THR A 710 -0.64 35.77 -8.25
N HIS A 711 0.10 34.73 -7.90
CA HIS A 711 1.53 34.85 -7.72
C HIS A 711 2.24 34.98 -9.08
N PRO A 712 3.18 35.93 -9.28
CA PRO A 712 3.85 36.16 -10.57
C PRO A 712 4.49 34.91 -11.18
N TYR A 713 5.13 34.08 -10.34
CA TYR A 713 5.67 32.80 -10.77
C TYR A 713 4.58 31.84 -11.30
N THR A 714 3.44 31.74 -10.61
CA THR A 714 2.32 30.88 -11.05
C THR A 714 1.74 31.37 -12.38
N ILE A 715 1.58 32.69 -12.54
CA ILE A 715 1.12 33.29 -13.80
C ILE A 715 2.07 32.93 -14.94
N ASN A 716 3.39 33.10 -14.75
CA ASN A 716 4.38 32.75 -15.76
C ASN A 716 4.38 31.25 -16.09
N LEU A 717 4.26 30.40 -15.06
CA LEU A 717 4.19 28.95 -15.20
C LEU A 717 2.95 28.51 -16.00
N LEU A 718 1.79 29.14 -15.77
CA LEU A 718 0.57 28.87 -16.53
C LEU A 718 0.62 29.43 -17.95
N ASN A 719 1.23 30.61 -18.14
CA ASN A 719 1.42 31.21 -19.46
C ASN A 719 2.38 30.40 -20.34
N SER A 720 3.28 29.62 -19.75
CA SER A 720 4.15 28.70 -20.50
C SER A 720 3.43 27.48 -21.08
N ILE A 721 2.16 27.26 -20.72
CA ILE A 721 1.38 26.13 -21.23
C ILE A 721 0.86 26.48 -22.63
N PRO A 722 1.16 25.67 -23.66
CA PRO A 722 0.57 25.84 -24.98
C PRO A 722 -0.94 25.57 -24.92
N LYS A 723 -1.75 26.62 -25.03
CA LYS A 723 -3.21 26.51 -25.23
C LYS A 723 -3.50 26.41 -26.71
N ILE A 724 -4.52 25.62 -27.11
CA ILE A 724 -4.94 25.50 -28.51
C ILE A 724 -5.28 26.87 -29.12
N SER A 725 -5.80 27.80 -28.31
CA SER A 725 -6.06 29.20 -28.68
C SER A 725 -4.82 30.00 -29.09
N ASN A 726 -3.63 29.56 -28.65
CA ASN A 726 -2.36 30.28 -28.79
C ASN A 726 -1.40 29.56 -29.75
N ALA A 727 -1.87 28.55 -30.49
CA ALA A 727 -1.05 27.74 -31.40
C ALA A 727 -0.42 28.56 -32.55
N HIS A 728 -0.95 29.75 -32.84
CA HIS A 728 -0.44 30.68 -33.85
C HIS A 728 0.66 31.63 -33.32
N ILE A 729 0.93 31.65 -32.01
CA ILE A 729 1.91 32.56 -31.40
C ILE A 729 3.27 31.85 -31.34
N PRO A 730 4.34 32.39 -31.95
CA PRO A 730 5.67 31.80 -31.86
C PRO A 730 6.15 31.75 -30.40
N PHE A 731 6.78 30.63 -30.01
CA PHE A 731 7.32 30.45 -28.66
C PHE A 731 8.32 31.56 -28.32
N SER A 732 7.93 32.51 -27.46
CA SER A 732 8.83 33.48 -26.87
C SER A 732 9.49 32.87 -25.62
N PRO A 733 10.80 33.05 -25.40
CA PRO A 733 11.44 32.64 -24.16
C PRO A 733 10.81 33.40 -22.98
N ILE A 734 10.13 32.67 -22.10
CA ILE A 734 9.54 33.24 -20.89
C ILE A 734 10.68 33.43 -19.88
N LEU A 735 11.03 34.70 -19.62
CA LEU A 735 11.92 35.04 -18.52
C LEU A 735 11.14 34.89 -17.21
N PHE A 736 11.45 33.86 -16.43
CA PHE A 736 10.91 33.74 -15.08
C PHE A 736 11.33 34.94 -14.26
N ASN A 737 10.36 35.81 -13.98
CA ASN A 737 10.60 37.07 -13.29
C ASN A 737 10.93 36.81 -11.81
N ASN A 738 12.21 36.60 -11.52
CA ASN A 738 12.74 36.40 -10.16
C ASN A 738 12.83 37.69 -9.34
N VAL A 739 12.41 38.84 -9.88
CA VAL A 739 12.48 40.15 -9.21
C VAL A 739 11.74 40.14 -7.87
N TYR A 740 10.66 39.35 -7.75
CA TYR A 740 9.93 39.25 -6.49
C TYR A 740 10.76 38.68 -5.33
N LEU A 741 11.82 37.90 -5.61
CA LEU A 741 12.73 37.36 -4.59
C LEU A 741 13.66 38.43 -4.02
N GLU A 742 13.96 39.49 -4.77
CA GLU A 742 14.82 40.58 -4.30
C GLU A 742 14.13 41.40 -3.22
N GLU A 743 12.82 41.61 -3.36
CA GLU A 743 11.95 42.28 -2.40
C GLU A 743 11.67 41.44 -1.15
N GLN A 744 11.91 40.13 -1.20
CA GLN A 744 11.72 39.18 -0.10
C GLN A 744 12.94 39.07 0.83
N LYS A 745 13.87 40.02 0.73
CA LYS A 745 15.01 40.14 1.66
C LYS A 745 14.61 40.93 2.89
N PHE A 746 15.31 40.67 4.00
CA PHE A 746 15.19 41.46 5.23
C PHE A 746 15.29 42.96 4.92
N PRO A 747 14.43 43.84 5.46
CA PRO A 747 13.54 43.65 6.63
C PRO A 747 12.11 43.18 6.33
N ASN A 748 11.78 42.85 5.08
CA ASN A 748 10.41 42.50 4.72
C ASN A 748 10.00 41.13 5.30
N VAL A 749 8.88 41.11 6.05
CA VAL A 749 8.33 39.88 6.63
C VAL A 749 7.39 39.23 5.62
N ILE A 750 7.69 37.98 5.29
CA ILE A 750 6.92 37.19 4.33
C ILE A 750 5.94 36.31 5.10
N GLU A 751 4.68 36.33 4.69
CA GLU A 751 3.62 35.55 5.33
C GLU A 751 2.83 34.75 4.28
N GLU A 752 2.09 33.75 4.75
CA GLU A 752 1.10 33.06 3.92
C GLU A 752 -0.22 33.85 4.04
N LEU A 753 -0.60 34.53 2.96
CA LEU A 753 -1.76 35.40 2.92
C LEU A 753 -2.94 34.68 2.26
N LYS A 754 -4.12 34.81 2.86
CA LYS A 754 -5.36 34.17 2.41
C LYS A 754 -6.14 35.12 1.50
N LEU A 755 -6.35 34.74 0.23
CA LEU A 755 -7.15 35.51 -0.74
C LEU A 755 -8.64 35.18 -0.64
N THR A 756 -8.96 33.88 -0.64
CA THR A 756 -10.34 33.36 -0.52
C THR A 756 -10.39 32.26 0.54
N GLN A 757 -11.53 31.58 0.72
CA GLN A 757 -11.62 30.47 1.68
C GLN A 757 -10.56 29.38 1.47
N ASN A 758 -10.15 29.12 0.21
CA ASN A 758 -9.24 28.02 -0.14
C ASN A 758 -7.99 28.45 -0.92
N HIS A 759 -7.82 29.74 -1.26
CA HIS A 759 -6.69 30.24 -2.03
C HIS A 759 -5.71 31.02 -1.15
N PHE A 760 -4.45 30.59 -1.15
CA PHE A 760 -3.36 31.21 -0.38
C PHE A 760 -2.17 31.54 -1.28
N VAL A 761 -1.51 32.65 -0.98
CA VAL A 761 -0.34 33.17 -1.69
C VAL A 761 0.77 33.50 -0.70
N TYR A 762 2.01 33.17 -1.06
CA TYR A 762 3.20 33.47 -0.27
C TYR A 762 3.81 34.81 -0.72
N GLY A 763 3.85 35.79 0.18
CA GLY A 763 4.37 37.11 -0.15
C GLY A 763 4.27 38.10 1.00
N THR A 764 4.68 39.34 0.75
CA THR A 764 4.40 40.46 1.66
C THR A 764 3.01 41.04 1.39
N LYS A 765 2.41 41.74 2.36
CA LYS A 765 1.11 42.43 2.13
C LYS A 765 1.17 43.40 0.95
N LYS A 766 2.24 44.21 0.88
CA LYS A 766 2.48 45.15 -0.23
C LYS A 766 2.55 44.46 -1.60
N GLN A 767 3.19 43.29 -1.66
CA GLN A 767 3.25 42.49 -2.88
C GLN A 767 1.87 41.99 -3.28
N LEU A 768 1.10 41.47 -2.33
CA LEU A 768 -0.24 41.00 -2.60
C LEU A 768 -1.13 42.11 -3.18
N ASP A 769 -1.12 43.30 -2.56
CA ASP A 769 -1.86 44.45 -3.05
C ASP A 769 -1.45 44.80 -4.49
N SER A 770 -0.15 44.79 -4.80
CA SER A 770 0.33 45.06 -6.16
C SER A 770 -0.06 43.99 -7.19
N TRP A 771 -0.17 42.72 -6.77
CA TRP A 771 -0.50 41.60 -7.64
C TRP A 771 -2.00 41.49 -7.90
N THR A 772 -2.83 41.93 -6.96
CA THR A 772 -4.29 42.01 -7.12
C THR A 772 -4.73 43.28 -7.86
N LEU A 773 -4.06 44.42 -7.65
CA LEU A 773 -4.35 45.69 -8.34
C LEU A 773 -4.03 45.67 -9.84
N LYS A 774 -3.03 44.89 -10.29
CA LYS A 774 -2.73 44.73 -11.73
C LYS A 774 -3.80 43.96 -12.52
N LYS A 775 -4.86 43.46 -11.86
CA LYS A 775 -5.97 42.71 -12.49
C LYS A 775 -7.25 43.54 -12.70
N SER A 776 -7.36 44.72 -12.09
CA SER A 776 -8.42 45.70 -12.37
C SER A 776 -7.99 46.62 -13.50
#